data_AF-A0A6S6T3W2-F1
#
_entry.id   AF-A0A6S6T3W2-F1
#
_cell.length_a   1.000
_cell.length_b   1.000
_cell.length_c   1.000
_cell.angle_alpha   90.00
_cell.angle_beta   90.00
_cell.angle_gamma   90.00
#
_symmetry.space_group_name_H-M   'P 1'
#
loop_
_entity.id
_entity.type
_entity.pdbx_description
1 polymer ?
#
loop_
_entity_poly.entity_id
_entity_poly.type
_entity_poly.pdbx_seq_one_letter_code
_entity_poly.pdbx_strand_id
1 'polypeptide(L)'
;MKKILIGLACFAHFSFAETLNLQSGWNLIGINAPLTFDEIKNQIGEENLLVVQGPIKTYQKKYVDENKAFLNDFEGFETGKGYWVEVGTPSQLTYSELENEESSYNLSLKEGWNLLNAPVTLTLKELLEQIGEENLLVVQGANHTYQRNYIEAGNGHLNDFEALSLNGGYWIKVASDVNLEFAFNVDKPAVDNSGRVLVESMEFNNTTYSVKIYTNVYPSSSTSTNTISISGLINNVDTASIFKLNSNYALESHFVVKVFDANNEEVGSSSKIKYLTPPIDFGTINFKIESQEESLPNQDSEFQGVNVFSSPMTYNDYNLQSITDSYFNGLSIENKRLVASKLLSVLFYGLPENELNDLINSGTFISTIQEKLATTNSDLVSVEAHIETKNYSGTQYHANREKILARLLHLDLGKEYVNRWIAYVLTQNIMFSPANELETVDASDILNVYNRLVMLMDDDYSMEMITYLHMTSDDNWKRFRSPEDNGREMLEIFLLDFNDSHVPKAGIALKNWKLNRQDNELIIGLNQNDAPQDLFGTTITTGFDFYRELVKSSNFTKGVVARLVSRYFPQVSAEKKSEIIQNIVSSNPNSFKDILLQIVFSKEFLLNTERVKTVEESTYGIAKSISFHDHINFFMYMRVKMDNMRQSPLSYKLGRKNAIAVDTLSFAEYYDFIRRYVLNDYKYSHFNEYDGGWKVDFINKDLSGTSTINGLIHYIFNSIIARDATDEELKLLGTYAAIEARSTYDNMSLDNDRLGVTLVVMEYLSRLSETYTFKKIEE
;
A
#
# COMPACT_ATOMS: atom_id res chain seq x y z
N MET A 1 -27.23 -9.50 35.70
CA MET A 1 -26.41 -8.99 36.82
C MET A 1 -25.07 -8.59 36.23
N LYS A 2 -24.79 -7.29 36.05
CA LYS A 2 -23.87 -6.49 36.90
C LYS A 2 -22.42 -7.06 36.80
N LYS A 3 -21.41 -6.41 36.21
CA LYS A 3 -21.02 -5.00 36.31
C LYS A 3 -20.05 -4.58 35.17
N ILE A 4 -20.13 -3.29 34.88
CA ILE A 4 -19.13 -2.40 34.27
C ILE A 4 -17.75 -2.58 34.92
N LEU A 5 -16.69 -2.63 34.11
CA LEU A 5 -15.36 -2.14 34.49
C LEU A 5 -14.78 -1.33 33.31
N ILE A 6 -14.84 -0.02 33.46
CA ILE A 6 -13.99 0.94 32.76
C ILE A 6 -12.58 0.67 33.30
N GLY A 7 -11.69 0.16 32.46
CA GLY A 7 -10.26 0.04 32.75
C GLY A 7 -9.52 1.08 31.94
N LEU A 8 -9.00 2.09 32.65
CA LEU A 8 -7.91 2.96 32.18
C LEU A 8 -6.87 2.10 31.46
N ALA A 9 -6.62 2.36 30.18
CA ALA A 9 -5.34 2.04 29.59
C ALA A 9 -4.32 2.98 30.25
N CYS A 10 -3.73 2.53 31.36
CA CYS A 10 -2.42 3.02 31.76
C CYS A 10 -1.48 2.70 30.60
N PHE A 11 -1.08 3.72 29.84
CA PHE A 11 0.13 3.66 29.05
C PHE A 11 1.28 3.45 30.05
N ALA A 12 1.64 2.19 30.29
CA ALA A 12 2.95 1.89 30.80
C ALA A 12 3.93 2.25 29.67
N HIS A 13 4.60 3.40 29.80
CA HIS A 13 5.82 3.64 29.03
C HIS A 13 6.80 2.55 29.46
N PHE A 14 7.05 1.59 28.56
CA PHE A 14 8.23 0.75 28.70
C PHE A 14 9.43 1.66 28.42
N SER A 15 10.11 2.11 29.48
CA SER A 15 11.44 2.71 29.35
C SER A 15 12.37 1.60 28.87
N PHE A 16 12.78 1.66 27.60
CA PHE A 16 13.82 0.79 27.08
C PHE A 16 15.16 1.23 27.67
N ALA A 17 15.97 0.28 28.10
CA ALA A 17 17.29 0.57 28.66
C ALA A 17 18.28 0.79 27.52
N GLU A 18 18.95 1.94 27.51
CA GLU A 18 20.03 2.28 26.59
C GLU A 18 21.34 1.62 27.00
N THR A 19 22.23 1.41 26.03
CA THR A 19 23.44 0.61 26.22
C THR A 19 24.68 1.27 25.59
N LEU A 20 25.70 1.56 26.41
CA LEU A 20 26.99 2.12 26.00
C LEU A 20 28.11 1.09 26.14
N ASN A 21 28.86 0.86 25.05
CA ASN A 21 30.00 -0.06 25.03
C ASN A 21 31.31 0.69 25.30
N LEU A 22 32.10 0.19 26.25
CA LEU A 22 33.41 0.71 26.61
C LEU A 22 34.50 -0.24 26.09
N GLN A 23 35.52 0.34 25.44
CA GLN A 23 36.72 -0.38 25.03
C GLN A 23 37.72 -0.46 26.19
N SER A 24 38.60 -1.46 26.16
CA SER A 24 39.74 -1.50 27.08
C SER A 24 40.61 -0.25 26.90
N GLY A 25 41.05 0.35 28.01
CA GLY A 25 41.76 1.62 28.02
C GLY A 25 40.82 2.83 28.18
N TRP A 26 41.24 3.98 27.66
CA TRP A 26 40.55 5.26 27.83
C TRP A 26 39.38 5.43 26.85
N ASN A 27 38.24 5.83 27.40
CA ASN A 27 37.02 6.16 26.67
C ASN A 27 36.59 7.58 27.04
N LEU A 28 36.39 8.44 26.03
CA LEU A 28 35.70 9.71 26.21
C LEU A 28 34.21 9.45 26.03
N ILE A 29 33.42 9.71 27.08
CA ILE A 29 31.99 9.40 27.10
C ILE A 29 31.20 10.52 27.76
N GLY A 30 29.89 10.46 27.60
CA GLY A 30 28.96 11.13 28.51
C GLY A 30 27.65 10.37 28.61
N ILE A 31 27.02 10.46 29.77
CA ILE A 31 25.74 9.79 30.05
C ILE A 31 24.85 10.83 30.73
N ASN A 32 23.75 11.21 30.07
CA ASN A 32 22.76 12.13 30.63
C ASN A 32 21.65 11.35 31.35
N ALA A 33 22.04 10.49 32.30
CA ALA A 33 21.14 9.64 33.06
C ALA A 33 21.64 9.51 34.50
N PRO A 34 20.75 9.27 35.49
CA PRO A 34 21.14 9.17 36.88
C PRO A 34 21.77 7.81 37.11
N LEU A 35 23.09 7.71 36.87
CA LEU A 35 23.86 6.50 37.13
C LEU A 35 24.86 6.77 38.26
N THR A 36 24.60 6.16 39.40
CA THR A 36 25.43 6.30 40.61
C THR A 36 26.73 5.53 40.49
N PHE A 37 27.73 5.93 41.27
CA PHE A 37 29.03 5.28 41.26
C PHE A 37 28.97 3.78 41.61
N ASP A 38 28.08 3.37 42.52
CA ASP A 38 27.89 1.97 42.88
C ASP A 38 27.27 1.15 41.74
N GLU A 39 26.32 1.73 40.99
CA GLU A 39 25.75 1.10 39.81
C GLU A 39 26.79 0.91 38.71
N ILE A 40 27.65 1.91 38.47
CA ILE A 40 28.75 1.85 37.50
C ILE A 40 29.71 0.71 37.87
N LYS A 41 30.11 0.61 39.15
CA LYS A 41 30.97 -0.47 39.64
C LYS A 41 30.34 -1.84 39.49
N ASN A 42 29.05 -1.97 39.77
CA ASN A 42 28.35 -3.24 39.66
C ASN A 42 28.28 -3.73 38.21
N GLN A 43 28.17 -2.82 37.25
CA GLN A 43 28.10 -3.15 35.82
C GLN A 43 29.47 -3.40 35.18
N ILE A 44 30.47 -2.56 35.47
CA ILE A 44 31.83 -2.67 34.89
C ILE A 44 32.69 -3.70 35.64
N GLY A 45 32.45 -3.85 36.95
CA GLY A 45 33.27 -4.62 37.88
C GLY A 45 34.27 -3.76 38.65
N GLU A 46 34.35 -3.93 39.98
CA GLU A 46 35.21 -3.12 40.86
C GLU A 46 36.70 -3.17 40.50
N GLU A 47 37.18 -4.33 40.05
CA GLU A 47 38.57 -4.52 39.64
C GLU A 47 38.85 -4.06 38.21
N ASN A 48 37.80 -3.81 37.43
CA ASN A 48 37.90 -3.47 36.01
C ASN A 48 37.75 -1.96 35.76
N LEU A 49 37.05 -1.22 36.62
CA LEU A 49 36.98 0.25 36.57
C LEU A 49 38.27 0.87 37.15
N LEU A 50 39.13 1.42 36.30
CA LEU A 50 40.45 1.91 36.70
C LEU A 50 40.43 3.40 37.07
N VAL A 51 39.82 4.23 36.21
CA VAL A 51 39.73 5.68 36.40
C VAL A 51 38.40 6.22 35.87
N VAL A 52 37.82 7.19 36.57
CA VAL A 52 36.82 8.13 36.04
C VAL A 52 37.33 9.53 36.28
N GLN A 53 37.40 10.35 35.23
CA GLN A 53 37.85 11.73 35.30
C GLN A 53 36.81 12.63 34.65
N GLY A 54 36.06 13.35 35.48
CA GLY A 54 35.16 14.41 35.04
C GLY A 54 35.84 15.78 35.08
N PRO A 55 35.06 16.86 34.86
CA PRO A 55 35.58 18.23 34.85
C PRO A 55 36.11 18.70 36.22
N ILE A 56 35.56 18.16 37.31
CA ILE A 56 35.92 18.56 38.69
C ILE A 56 36.12 17.34 39.59
N LYS A 57 35.32 16.27 39.40
CA LYS A 57 35.34 15.06 40.22
C LYS A 57 36.13 13.92 39.57
N THR A 58 36.75 13.06 40.38
CA THR A 58 37.51 11.90 39.93
C THR A 58 37.30 10.66 40.82
N TYR A 59 37.45 9.50 40.19
CA TYR A 59 37.71 8.24 40.86
C TYR A 59 38.96 7.60 40.26
N GLN A 60 39.84 7.06 41.11
CA GLN A 60 40.97 6.22 40.70
C GLN A 60 41.03 5.00 41.61
N LYS A 61 41.04 3.80 41.00
CA LYS A 61 41.24 2.54 41.72
C LYS A 61 42.56 2.52 42.48
N LYS A 62 43.61 3.10 41.89
CA LYS A 62 44.92 3.26 42.55
C LYS A 62 44.83 3.97 43.90
N TYR A 63 43.95 4.97 44.06
CA TYR A 63 43.76 5.63 45.36
C TYR A 63 43.08 4.71 46.37
N VAL A 64 42.21 3.80 45.94
CA VAL A 64 41.64 2.77 46.81
C VAL A 64 42.72 1.77 47.23
N ASP A 65 43.48 1.25 46.29
CA ASP A 65 44.53 0.24 46.53
C ASP A 65 45.66 0.79 47.44
N GLU A 66 45.93 2.09 47.40
CA GLU A 66 46.92 2.77 48.24
C GLU A 66 46.37 3.29 49.59
N ASN A 67 45.12 2.96 49.97
CA ASN A 67 44.43 3.49 51.15
C ASN A 67 44.29 5.03 51.18
N LYS A 68 44.16 5.65 50.01
CA LYS A 68 43.94 7.09 49.79
C LYS A 68 42.57 7.39 49.18
N ALA A 69 41.58 6.54 49.42
CA ALA A 69 40.24 6.66 48.83
C ALA A 69 39.55 8.02 49.12
N PHE A 70 39.98 8.75 50.16
CA PHE A 70 39.52 10.11 50.45
C PHE A 70 39.85 11.15 49.35
N LEU A 71 40.72 10.79 48.39
CA LEU A 71 41.02 11.59 47.20
C LEU A 71 40.04 11.35 46.05
N ASN A 72 39.15 10.36 46.17
CA ASN A 72 38.06 10.13 45.21
C ASN A 72 36.80 10.86 45.68
N ASP A 73 36.20 11.63 44.77
CA ASP A 73 35.01 12.45 45.02
C ASP A 73 33.95 12.29 43.91
N PHE A 74 34.14 11.34 42.99
CA PHE A 74 33.15 10.97 41.98
C PHE A 74 31.99 10.16 42.60
N GLU A 75 30.77 10.65 42.40
CA GLU A 75 29.54 10.10 42.99
C GLU A 75 28.62 9.46 41.93
N GLY A 76 28.80 9.82 40.65
CA GLY A 76 27.97 9.38 39.54
C GLY A 76 28.12 10.31 38.33
N PHE A 77 27.52 9.92 37.21
CA PHE A 77 27.47 10.78 36.02
C PHE A 77 26.44 11.90 36.20
N GLU A 78 26.80 13.10 35.76
CA GLU A 78 25.97 14.30 35.84
C GLU A 78 25.55 14.73 34.44
N THR A 79 24.28 15.10 34.28
CA THR A 79 23.74 15.63 33.02
C THR A 79 24.57 16.80 32.53
N GLY A 80 24.86 16.82 31.23
CA GLY A 80 25.64 17.89 30.61
C GLY A 80 27.15 17.79 30.83
N LYS A 81 27.65 16.78 31.55
CA LYS A 81 29.09 16.60 31.82
C LYS A 81 29.68 15.43 31.02
N GLY A 82 30.88 15.64 30.51
CA GLY A 82 31.68 14.62 29.84
C GLY A 82 32.68 14.00 30.80
N TYR A 83 33.10 12.77 30.52
CA TYR A 83 34.00 12.01 31.39
C TYR A 83 34.99 11.20 30.56
N TRP A 84 36.24 11.12 31.05
CA TRP A 84 37.19 10.11 30.64
C TRP A 84 37.07 8.91 31.57
N VAL A 85 36.83 7.73 31.01
CA VAL A 85 36.70 6.48 31.76
C VAL A 85 37.72 5.46 31.25
N GLU A 86 38.56 4.98 32.16
CA GLU A 86 39.54 3.92 31.88
C GLU A 86 39.05 2.60 32.45
N VAL A 87 38.93 1.57 31.59
CA VAL A 87 38.56 0.20 32.00
C VAL A 87 39.63 -0.80 31.59
N GLY A 88 39.87 -1.82 32.41
CA GLY A 88 40.91 -2.83 32.16
C GLY A 88 40.58 -3.75 30.98
N THR A 89 39.31 -4.11 30.82
CA THR A 89 38.77 -4.98 29.77
C THR A 89 37.46 -4.41 29.23
N PRO A 90 37.08 -4.71 27.98
CA PRO A 90 35.85 -4.18 27.39
C PRO A 90 34.63 -4.45 28.27
N SER A 91 33.73 -3.50 28.38
CA SER A 91 32.59 -3.55 29.28
C SER A 91 31.41 -2.78 28.72
N GLN A 92 30.26 -2.89 29.39
CA GLN A 92 29.02 -2.28 28.95
C GLN A 92 28.35 -1.59 30.13
N LEU A 93 27.79 -0.42 29.86
CA LEU A 93 26.93 0.31 30.77
C LEU A 93 25.52 0.36 30.20
N THR A 94 24.54 0.00 31.01
CA THR A 94 23.12 0.09 30.71
C THR A 94 22.47 1.12 31.64
N TYR A 95 21.69 2.02 31.06
CA TYR A 95 21.01 3.11 31.78
C TYR A 95 19.68 3.44 31.13
N SER A 96 18.76 4.02 31.90
CA SER A 96 17.52 4.57 31.36
C SER A 96 17.73 6.04 31.05
N GLU A 97 17.32 6.50 29.86
CA GLU A 97 17.40 7.91 29.51
C GLU A 97 16.61 8.78 30.50
N LEU A 98 17.07 10.02 30.70
CA LEU A 98 16.36 11.00 31.51
C LEU A 98 15.04 11.37 30.82
N GLU A 99 13.91 11.18 31.49
CA GLU A 99 12.65 11.81 31.08
C GLU A 99 12.78 13.33 31.33
N ASN A 100 13.06 14.09 30.27
CA ASN A 100 13.17 15.54 30.35
C ASN A 100 11.78 16.19 30.34
N GLU A 101 11.30 16.65 31.50
CA GLU A 101 10.10 17.50 31.60
C GLU A 101 10.38 18.97 31.26
N GLU A 102 11.66 19.36 31.18
CA GLU A 102 12.09 20.72 30.87
C GLU A 102 12.10 21.00 29.36
N SER A 103 11.84 22.25 28.96
CA SER A 103 11.83 22.65 27.55
C SER A 103 13.22 23.00 26.99
N SER A 104 14.21 23.18 27.86
CA SER A 104 15.59 23.50 27.51
C SER A 104 16.54 23.26 28.69
N TYR A 105 17.81 22.96 28.40
CA TYR A 105 18.89 22.88 29.37
C TYR A 105 20.03 23.83 29.01
N ASN A 106 20.59 24.53 30.00
CA ASN A 106 21.63 25.52 29.77
C ASN A 106 22.97 25.09 30.38
N LEU A 107 24.03 25.13 29.57
CA LEU A 107 25.42 24.92 30.00
C LEU A 107 26.22 26.21 29.86
N SER A 108 26.74 26.71 30.97
CA SER A 108 27.73 27.80 30.95
C SER A 108 29.12 27.25 30.66
N LEU A 109 29.67 27.62 29.51
CA LEU A 109 31.05 27.39 29.14
C LEU A 109 31.92 28.54 29.65
N LYS A 110 33.07 28.20 30.22
CA LYS A 110 34.09 29.17 30.65
C LYS A 110 35.15 29.36 29.58
N GLU A 111 35.75 30.54 29.55
CA GLU A 111 36.93 30.81 28.72
C GLU A 111 37.95 29.66 28.86
N GLY A 112 38.42 29.14 27.73
CA GLY A 112 39.30 27.98 27.69
C GLY A 112 38.55 26.66 27.47
N TRP A 113 39.10 25.58 28.01
CA TRP A 113 38.63 24.21 27.76
C TRP A 113 37.53 23.78 28.72
N ASN A 114 36.46 23.22 28.16
CA ASN A 114 35.31 22.69 28.87
C ASN A 114 35.09 21.24 28.44
N LEU A 115 34.87 20.34 29.40
CA LEU A 115 34.52 18.94 29.15
C LEU A 115 33.03 18.76 29.44
N LEU A 116 32.25 18.41 28.42
CA LEU A 116 30.80 18.32 28.52
C LEU A 116 30.25 17.13 27.73
N ASN A 117 28.98 16.87 27.94
CA ASN A 117 28.20 15.99 27.08
C ASN A 117 26.91 16.70 26.68
N ALA A 118 26.45 16.47 25.45
CA ALA A 118 25.22 17.11 25.00
C ALA A 118 24.00 16.31 25.47
N PRO A 119 23.00 16.93 26.12
CA PRO A 119 21.78 16.26 26.55
C PRO A 119 20.75 16.10 25.41
N VAL A 120 20.99 16.73 24.26
CA VAL A 120 20.29 16.50 22.98
C VAL A 120 21.27 16.78 21.85
N THR A 121 21.08 16.16 20.69
CA THR A 121 21.92 16.43 19.51
C THR A 121 21.91 17.92 19.16
N LEU A 122 23.11 18.49 18.98
CA LEU A 122 23.30 19.89 18.57
C LEU A 122 24.31 19.93 17.41
N THR A 123 23.87 20.39 16.25
CA THR A 123 24.71 20.44 15.04
C THR A 123 25.83 21.48 15.17
N LEU A 124 26.90 21.33 14.38
CA LEU A 124 27.98 22.32 14.33
C LEU A 124 27.45 23.71 13.96
N LYS A 125 26.47 23.78 13.04
CA LYS A 125 25.85 25.05 12.65
C LYS A 125 25.16 25.72 13.84
N GLU A 126 24.31 24.99 14.56
CA GLU A 126 23.63 25.52 15.76
C GLU A 126 24.64 25.91 16.85
N LEU A 127 25.71 25.13 16.99
CA LEU A 127 26.79 25.41 17.94
C LEU A 127 27.51 26.74 17.61
N LEU A 128 27.81 26.97 16.32
CA LEU A 128 28.42 28.22 15.84
C LEU A 128 27.46 29.41 15.98
N GLU A 129 26.17 29.22 15.74
CA GLU A 129 25.14 30.25 15.93
C GLU A 129 25.02 30.68 17.41
N GLN A 130 25.08 29.73 18.34
CA GLN A 130 24.96 30.02 19.77
C GLN A 130 26.26 30.59 20.37
N ILE A 131 27.42 30.00 20.04
CA ILE A 131 28.70 30.41 20.61
C ILE A 131 29.24 31.66 19.92
N GLY A 132 28.99 31.79 18.62
CA GLY A 132 29.63 32.72 17.70
C GLY A 132 30.85 32.09 17.02
N GLU A 133 30.94 32.23 15.69
CA GLU A 133 32.05 31.72 14.88
C GLU A 133 33.42 32.16 15.40
N GLU A 134 33.48 33.39 15.93
CA GLU A 134 34.69 33.95 16.46
C GLU A 134 35.08 33.39 17.85
N ASN A 135 34.09 32.94 18.61
CA ASN A 135 34.30 32.50 19.99
C ASN A 135 34.53 30.99 20.09
N LEU A 136 34.03 30.18 19.14
CA LEU A 136 34.28 28.74 19.10
C LEU A 136 35.66 28.44 18.49
N LEU A 137 36.62 28.04 19.32
CA LEU A 137 37.99 27.78 18.88
C LEU A 137 38.21 26.33 18.46
N VAL A 138 37.76 25.37 19.29
CA VAL A 138 37.94 23.93 19.06
C VAL A 138 36.76 23.13 19.60
N VAL A 139 36.35 22.10 18.86
CA VAL A 139 35.58 20.95 19.38
C VAL A 139 36.38 19.69 19.13
N GLN A 140 36.51 18.85 20.15
CA GLN A 140 37.22 17.58 20.07
C GLN A 140 36.36 16.49 20.71
N GLY A 141 35.83 15.60 19.88
CA GLY A 141 35.24 14.33 20.30
C GLY A 141 36.27 13.19 20.22
N ALA A 142 35.80 11.96 20.41
CA ALA A 142 36.66 10.77 20.34
C ALA A 142 37.34 10.59 18.97
N ASN A 143 36.58 10.80 17.88
CA ASN A 143 37.05 10.54 16.51
C ASN A 143 36.99 11.75 15.58
N HIS A 144 36.29 12.83 15.98
CA HIS A 144 36.00 13.97 15.10
C HIS A 144 36.38 15.30 15.76
N THR A 145 36.79 16.27 14.94
CA THR A 145 37.20 17.60 15.41
C THR A 145 36.72 18.74 14.52
N TYR A 146 36.47 19.87 15.18
CA TYR A 146 36.37 21.18 14.55
C TYR A 146 37.46 22.07 15.13
N GLN A 147 38.22 22.74 14.28
CA GLN A 147 39.20 23.76 14.68
C GLN A 147 39.05 24.99 13.81
N ARG A 148 38.85 26.14 14.46
CA ARG A 148 38.79 27.44 13.77
C ARG A 148 40.10 27.75 13.04
N ASN A 149 41.24 27.44 13.65
CA ASN A 149 42.56 27.63 13.04
C ASN A 149 42.73 26.87 11.71
N TYR A 150 42.06 25.72 11.53
CA TYR A 150 42.11 25.01 10.24
C TYR A 150 41.39 25.79 9.15
N ILE A 151 40.27 26.45 9.47
CA ILE A 151 39.53 27.29 8.53
C ILE A 151 40.38 28.52 8.16
N GLU A 152 40.94 29.21 9.14
CA GLU A 152 41.75 30.41 8.94
C GLU A 152 43.04 30.13 8.14
N ALA A 153 43.60 28.94 8.29
CA ALA A 153 44.76 28.48 7.54
C ALA A 153 44.42 27.92 6.15
N GLY A 154 43.14 27.93 5.73
CA GLY A 154 42.68 27.36 4.45
C GLY A 154 42.62 25.83 4.42
N ASN A 155 42.79 25.16 5.55
CA ASN A 155 42.76 23.71 5.72
C ASN A 155 41.43 23.20 6.31
N GLY A 156 40.31 23.88 6.02
CA GLY A 156 39.00 23.55 6.60
C GLY A 156 38.53 22.11 6.32
N HIS A 157 39.08 21.46 5.28
CA HIS A 157 38.82 20.05 4.96
C HIS A 157 39.33 19.06 6.03
N LEU A 158 40.14 19.51 6.99
CA LEU A 158 40.57 18.72 8.14
C LEU A 158 39.55 18.71 9.29
N ASN A 159 38.50 19.54 9.20
CA ASN A 159 37.37 19.48 10.12
C ASN A 159 36.35 18.46 9.62
N ASP A 160 36.02 17.50 10.46
CA ASP A 160 35.07 16.40 10.18
C ASP A 160 33.96 16.30 11.24
N PHE A 161 33.90 17.26 12.16
CA PHE A 161 32.88 17.32 13.19
C PHE A 161 31.55 17.86 12.67
N GLU A 162 30.49 17.07 12.82
CA GLU A 162 29.14 17.41 12.33
C GLU A 162 28.18 17.85 13.45
N ALA A 163 28.21 17.17 14.60
CA ALA A 163 27.30 17.44 15.72
C ALA A 163 27.83 16.90 17.06
N LEU A 164 27.35 17.49 18.15
CA LEU A 164 27.41 16.89 19.48
C LEU A 164 26.33 15.82 19.59
N SER A 165 26.68 14.58 19.92
CA SER A 165 25.75 13.46 20.10
C SER A 165 25.50 13.16 21.59
N LEU A 166 24.42 12.41 21.86
CA LEU A 166 23.90 12.14 23.21
C LEU A 166 24.87 11.42 24.16
N ASN A 167 25.86 10.70 23.63
CA ASN A 167 26.77 9.84 24.42
C ASN A 167 28.26 10.06 24.15
N GLY A 168 28.62 11.07 23.36
CA GLY A 168 29.96 11.20 22.78
C GLY A 168 31.04 11.68 23.73
N GLY A 169 30.72 12.55 24.70
CA GLY A 169 31.70 13.31 25.48
C GLY A 169 32.58 14.23 24.61
N TYR A 170 32.70 15.50 24.98
CA TYR A 170 33.35 16.50 24.13
C TYR A 170 34.19 17.49 24.92
N TRP A 171 35.39 17.76 24.41
CA TRP A 171 36.17 18.92 24.78
C TRP A 171 35.82 20.09 23.86
N ILE A 172 35.36 21.20 24.43
CA ILE A 172 35.06 22.43 23.70
C ILE A 172 35.92 23.56 24.25
N LYS A 173 36.60 24.28 23.35
CA LYS A 173 37.39 25.46 23.68
C LYS A 173 36.71 26.72 23.17
N VAL A 174 36.44 27.66 24.08
CA VAL A 174 35.86 28.97 23.75
C VAL A 174 36.80 30.12 24.12
N ALA A 175 36.73 31.23 23.39
CA ALA A 175 37.57 32.41 23.60
C ALA A 175 37.08 33.33 24.74
N SER A 176 35.82 33.20 25.13
CA SER A 176 35.17 33.93 26.23
C SER A 176 33.97 33.14 26.76
N ASP A 177 33.59 33.40 28.02
CA ASP A 177 32.43 32.79 28.67
C ASP A 177 31.16 32.89 27.80
N VAL A 178 30.44 31.78 27.63
CA VAL A 178 29.21 31.72 26.83
C VAL A 178 28.24 30.69 27.38
N ASN A 179 26.94 30.87 27.17
CA ASN A 179 25.92 29.89 27.52
C ASN A 179 25.49 29.13 26.27
N LEU A 180 25.47 27.80 26.37
CA LEU A 180 24.88 26.90 25.40
C LEU A 180 23.50 26.48 25.87
N GLU A 181 22.49 26.67 25.03
CA GLU A 181 21.12 26.26 25.25
C GLU A 181 20.78 25.02 24.42
N PHE A 182 20.37 23.97 25.12
CA PHE A 182 19.91 22.70 24.56
C PHE A 182 18.39 22.61 24.70
N ALA A 183 17.64 23.06 23.70
CA ALA A 183 16.18 22.95 23.72
C ALA A 183 15.73 21.48 23.55
N PHE A 184 15.00 20.95 24.52
CA PHE A 184 14.47 19.58 24.49
C PHE A 184 13.16 19.48 23.69
N ASN A 185 12.95 18.33 23.04
CA ASN A 185 11.72 17.89 22.34
C ASN A 185 10.97 18.96 21.56
N VAL A 186 11.35 19.18 20.29
CA VAL A 186 10.59 19.95 19.29
C VAL A 186 9.79 18.98 18.40
N ASP A 187 8.86 18.27 19.02
CA ASP A 187 8.11 17.15 18.45
C ASP A 187 6.59 17.33 18.55
N LYS A 188 6.12 18.37 19.25
CA LYS A 188 4.69 18.68 19.36
C LYS A 188 4.24 19.39 18.09
N PRO A 189 3.16 18.96 17.44
CA PRO A 189 2.64 19.66 16.27
C PRO A 189 2.20 21.07 16.65
N ALA A 190 2.70 22.07 15.92
CA ALA A 190 2.26 23.43 16.06
C ALA A 190 0.84 23.61 15.51
N VAL A 191 0.11 24.59 16.05
CA VAL A 191 -1.30 24.81 15.72
C VAL A 191 -1.57 26.21 15.19
N ASP A 192 -2.63 26.30 14.38
CA ASP A 192 -3.18 27.55 13.87
C ASP A 192 -4.04 28.29 14.92
N ASN A 193 -4.62 29.41 14.52
CA ASN A 193 -5.52 30.21 15.36
C ASN A 193 -6.82 29.50 15.79
N SER A 194 -7.17 28.39 15.13
CA SER A 194 -8.32 27.55 15.46
C SER A 194 -7.95 26.34 16.33
N GLY A 195 -6.67 26.18 16.67
CA GLY A 195 -6.15 25.06 17.44
C GLY A 195 -5.98 23.78 16.63
N ARG A 196 -5.99 23.87 15.28
CA ARG A 196 -5.75 22.73 14.40
C ARG A 196 -4.26 22.60 14.11
N VAL A 197 -3.77 21.37 14.00
CA VAL A 197 -2.38 21.09 13.62
C VAL A 197 -2.09 21.70 12.25
N LEU A 198 -1.01 22.47 12.17
CA LEU A 198 -0.61 23.17 10.97
C LEU A 198 0.14 22.21 10.03
N VAL A 199 -0.58 21.74 9.01
CA VAL A 199 -0.06 20.94 7.90
C VAL A 199 -0.49 21.63 6.61
N GLU A 200 0.46 21.98 5.76
CA GLU A 200 0.20 22.55 4.45
C GLU A 200 0.77 21.65 3.36
N SER A 201 0.18 21.70 2.17
CA SER A 201 0.68 20.97 1.01
C SER A 201 1.40 21.93 0.07
N MET A 202 2.57 21.52 -0.42
CA MET A 202 3.35 22.25 -1.43
C MET A 202 3.68 21.33 -2.60
N GLU A 203 3.55 21.84 -3.81
CA GLU A 203 3.82 21.07 -5.02
C GLU A 203 5.18 21.46 -5.61
N PHE A 204 6.03 20.46 -5.81
CA PHE A 204 7.32 20.62 -6.50
C PHE A 204 7.41 19.54 -7.59
N ASN A 205 7.59 19.94 -8.85
CA ASN A 205 7.64 19.02 -10.01
C ASN A 205 6.46 18.02 -10.09
N ASN A 206 5.22 18.49 -9.87
CA ASN A 206 3.98 17.68 -9.85
C ASN A 206 3.89 16.63 -8.73
N THR A 207 4.80 16.65 -7.76
CA THR A 207 4.72 15.84 -6.55
C THR A 207 4.25 16.71 -5.39
N THR A 208 3.22 16.25 -4.67
CA THR A 208 2.73 16.93 -3.46
C THR A 208 3.56 16.51 -2.26
N TYR A 209 4.16 17.49 -1.60
CA TYR A 209 4.85 17.32 -0.32
C TYR A 209 4.02 17.94 0.80
N SER A 210 4.04 17.34 1.98
CA SER A 210 3.40 17.91 3.17
C SER A 210 4.43 18.62 4.04
N VAL A 211 4.14 19.86 4.43
CA VAL A 211 4.98 20.65 5.32
C VAL A 211 4.28 20.76 6.68
N LYS A 212 4.98 20.31 7.73
CA LYS A 212 4.47 20.31 9.11
C LYS A 212 5.40 21.14 9.98
N ILE A 213 4.81 21.84 10.94
CA ILE A 213 5.55 22.67 11.88
C ILE A 213 5.47 22.04 13.25
N TYR A 214 6.62 21.89 13.89
CA TYR A 214 6.75 21.34 15.23
C TYR A 214 7.26 22.39 16.20
N THR A 215 6.94 22.22 17.47
CA THR A 215 7.31 23.13 18.56
C THR A 215 7.60 22.37 19.85
N ASN A 216 8.31 23.01 20.79
CA ASN A 216 8.57 22.42 22.10
C ASN A 216 7.45 22.66 23.13
N VAL A 217 6.54 23.60 22.87
CA VAL A 217 5.46 23.98 23.80
C VAL A 217 4.12 24.12 23.09
N TYR A 218 3.01 23.87 23.79
CA TYR A 218 1.68 24.24 23.27
C TYR A 218 1.42 25.74 23.53
N PRO A 219 0.59 26.41 22.71
CA PRO A 219 0.25 27.79 22.96
C PRO A 219 -0.54 27.91 24.26
N SER A 220 -0.41 29.04 24.96
CA SER A 220 -1.11 29.27 26.24
C SER A 220 -2.64 29.28 26.13
N SER A 221 -3.17 29.48 24.91
CA SER A 221 -4.56 29.27 24.55
C SER A 221 -4.65 28.57 23.19
N SER A 222 -5.53 27.59 23.07
CA SER A 222 -5.73 26.80 21.86
C SER A 222 -6.32 27.59 20.69
N THR A 223 -6.86 28.79 20.92
CA THR A 223 -7.38 29.66 19.86
C THR A 223 -6.88 31.10 20.01
N SER A 224 -6.77 31.83 18.90
CA SER A 224 -6.36 33.24 18.86
C SER A 224 -7.06 34.03 17.74
N THR A 225 -7.14 35.35 17.91
CA THR A 225 -7.58 36.29 16.86
C THR A 225 -6.43 36.96 16.12
N ASN A 226 -5.19 36.81 16.61
CA ASN A 226 -3.97 37.34 15.99
C ASN A 226 -3.07 36.19 15.53
N THR A 227 -2.18 36.45 14.58
CA THR A 227 -1.34 35.42 13.94
C THR A 227 0.14 35.74 14.07
N ILE A 228 0.95 34.72 14.34
CA ILE A 228 2.41 34.77 14.12
C ILE A 228 2.69 34.18 12.74
N SER A 229 3.36 34.95 11.88
CA SER A 229 3.81 34.43 10.59
C SER A 229 5.12 33.66 10.78
N ILE A 230 5.24 32.50 10.15
CA ILE A 230 6.49 31.75 10.03
C ILE A 230 6.77 31.55 8.54
N SER A 231 7.96 31.91 8.09
CA SER A 231 8.31 31.98 6.66
C SER A 231 9.77 31.63 6.42
N GLY A 232 10.09 31.31 5.17
CA GLY A 232 11.41 30.87 4.72
C GLY A 232 11.31 30.35 3.29
N LEU A 233 12.42 29.83 2.75
CA LEU A 233 12.48 29.25 1.41
C LEU A 233 12.43 27.73 1.49
N ILE A 234 11.59 27.08 0.70
CA ILE A 234 11.59 25.62 0.52
C ILE A 234 11.86 25.34 -0.96
N ASN A 235 13.00 24.72 -1.28
CA ASN A 235 13.49 24.54 -2.66
C ASN A 235 13.36 25.82 -3.52
N ASN A 236 13.80 26.95 -2.95
CA ASN A 236 13.72 28.31 -3.52
C ASN A 236 12.30 28.89 -3.69
N VAL A 237 11.26 28.24 -3.18
CA VAL A 237 9.90 28.80 -3.10
C VAL A 237 9.72 29.53 -1.78
N ASP A 238 9.35 30.81 -1.86
CA ASP A 238 9.03 31.63 -0.69
C ASP A 238 7.69 31.23 -0.09
N THR A 239 7.72 30.92 1.20
CA THR A 239 6.55 30.48 1.98
C THR A 239 5.85 31.62 2.72
N ALA A 240 6.25 32.87 2.45
CA ALA A 240 5.59 34.05 2.99
C ALA A 240 4.06 33.97 2.79
N SER A 241 3.32 34.09 3.90
CA SER A 241 1.84 34.01 3.98
C SER A 241 1.21 32.62 3.95
N ILE A 242 1.99 31.54 3.77
CA ILE A 242 1.48 30.16 3.81
C ILE A 242 1.22 29.74 5.26
N PHE A 243 2.23 29.83 6.13
CA PHE A 243 2.13 29.33 7.49
C PHE A 243 1.72 30.42 8.49
N LYS A 244 0.63 30.16 9.22
CA LYS A 244 0.01 31.09 10.16
C LYS A 244 -0.21 30.42 11.51
N LEU A 245 0.69 30.71 12.45
CA LEU A 245 0.68 30.14 13.80
C LEU A 245 -0.23 30.92 14.75
N ASN A 246 -0.76 30.20 15.75
CA ASN A 246 -1.46 30.78 16.89
C ASN A 246 -0.62 31.85 17.60
N SER A 247 -1.12 33.08 17.80
CA SER A 247 -0.30 34.11 18.45
C SER A 247 -0.02 33.92 19.94
N ASN A 248 -0.58 32.89 20.59
CA ASN A 248 -0.42 32.64 22.02
C ASN A 248 0.77 31.71 22.34
N TYR A 249 1.61 31.40 21.35
CA TYR A 249 2.95 30.85 21.61
C TYR A 249 3.79 31.85 22.39
N ALA A 250 4.46 31.37 23.44
CA ALA A 250 5.33 32.21 24.26
C ALA A 250 6.58 32.63 23.48
N LEU A 251 7.10 33.83 23.74
CA LEU A 251 8.46 34.16 23.34
C LEU A 251 9.44 33.12 23.91
N GLU A 252 10.55 32.90 23.20
CA GLU A 252 11.54 31.84 23.45
C GLU A 252 11.08 30.41 23.11
N SER A 253 9.85 30.21 22.61
CA SER A 253 9.43 28.90 22.07
C SER A 253 10.27 28.52 20.86
N HIS A 254 10.58 27.24 20.70
CA HIS A 254 11.35 26.74 19.56
C HIS A 254 10.44 26.09 18.53
N PHE A 255 10.79 26.25 17.24
CA PHE A 255 10.07 25.69 16.12
C PHE A 255 11.01 24.96 15.16
N VAL A 256 10.51 23.91 14.50
CA VAL A 256 11.16 23.24 13.37
C VAL A 256 10.12 23.04 12.27
N VAL A 257 10.48 23.38 11.05
CA VAL A 257 9.67 23.13 9.85
C VAL A 257 10.20 21.89 9.17
N LYS A 258 9.35 20.89 8.97
CA LYS A 258 9.69 19.62 8.33
C LYS A 258 8.86 19.41 7.08
N VAL A 259 9.49 18.88 6.05
CA VAL A 259 8.89 18.52 4.77
C VAL A 259 8.89 17.00 4.65
N PHE A 260 7.73 16.46 4.29
CA PHE A 260 7.51 15.04 4.10
C PHE A 260 7.04 14.75 2.68
N ASP A 261 7.48 13.62 2.15
CA ASP A 261 7.00 13.11 0.86
C ASP A 261 5.60 12.48 0.97
N ALA A 262 5.13 11.86 -0.12
CA ALA A 262 3.86 11.16 -0.19
C ALA A 262 3.79 9.91 0.70
N ASN A 263 4.94 9.32 1.04
CA ASN A 263 5.06 8.17 1.95
C ASN A 263 5.14 8.61 3.42
N ASN A 264 5.05 9.92 3.68
CA ASN A 264 5.18 10.52 5.00
C ASN A 264 6.58 10.31 5.62
N GLU A 265 7.61 10.16 4.78
CA GLU A 265 9.02 10.18 5.19
C GLU A 265 9.58 11.61 5.18
N GLU A 266 10.42 11.96 6.16
CA GLU A 266 11.01 13.30 6.27
C GLU A 266 12.10 13.50 5.21
N VAL A 267 11.85 14.37 4.23
CA VAL A 267 12.79 14.65 3.13
C VAL A 267 13.58 15.94 3.33
N GLY A 268 13.14 16.82 4.22
CA GLY A 268 13.83 18.06 4.53
C GLY A 268 13.37 18.67 5.83
N SER A 269 14.25 19.42 6.50
CA SER A 269 13.97 20.03 7.80
C SER A 269 14.75 21.32 7.99
N SER A 270 14.16 22.29 8.68
CA SER A 270 14.86 23.51 9.10
C SER A 270 15.77 23.23 10.31
N SER A 271 16.73 24.11 10.53
CA SER A 271 17.36 24.23 11.86
C SER A 271 16.30 24.60 12.91
N LYS A 272 16.58 24.36 14.18
CA LYS A 272 15.70 24.76 15.27
C LYS A 272 15.70 26.27 15.42
N ILE A 273 14.53 26.90 15.36
CA ILE A 273 14.40 28.37 15.40
C ILE A 273 13.76 28.82 16.70
N LYS A 274 14.40 29.78 17.35
CA LYS A 274 13.88 30.41 18.57
C LYS A 274 12.95 31.58 18.21
N TYR A 275 11.74 31.58 18.75
CA TYR A 275 10.77 32.63 18.52
C TYR A 275 11.05 33.85 19.41
N LEU A 276 11.68 34.87 18.82
CA LEU A 276 12.03 36.12 19.50
C LEU A 276 11.15 37.30 19.05
N THR A 277 10.84 37.37 17.75
CA THR A 277 9.99 38.40 17.13
C THR A 277 9.31 37.85 15.87
N PRO A 278 8.08 38.25 15.53
CA PRO A 278 7.45 37.91 14.26
C PRO A 278 7.95 38.80 13.11
N PRO A 279 8.07 38.30 11.86
CA PRO A 279 7.88 36.90 11.47
C PRO A 279 9.01 35.98 11.96
N ILE A 280 8.69 34.71 12.20
CA ILE A 280 9.68 33.67 12.46
C ILE A 280 10.28 33.26 11.12
N ASP A 281 11.58 33.47 10.94
CA ASP A 281 12.29 33.05 9.73
C ASP A 281 12.95 31.68 9.96
N PHE A 282 12.55 30.66 9.19
CA PHE A 282 13.13 29.32 9.26
C PHE A 282 14.30 29.09 8.29
N GLY A 283 14.67 30.11 7.51
CA GLY A 283 15.76 30.03 6.54
C GLY A 283 15.40 29.24 5.29
N THR A 284 16.38 28.54 4.71
CA THR A 284 16.19 27.75 3.49
C THR A 284 16.24 26.26 3.77
N ILE A 285 15.19 25.53 3.39
CA ILE A 285 15.16 24.07 3.32
C ILE A 285 15.35 23.69 1.86
N ASN A 286 16.49 23.05 1.56
CA ASN A 286 16.72 22.43 0.27
C ASN A 286 16.72 20.93 0.46
N PHE A 287 15.91 20.24 -0.33
CA PHE A 287 15.91 18.79 -0.40
C PHE A 287 15.90 18.37 -1.86
N LYS A 288 16.36 17.15 -2.12
CA LYS A 288 16.30 16.61 -3.46
C LYS A 288 14.82 16.45 -3.82
N ILE A 289 14.31 17.32 -4.69
CA ILE A 289 13.03 17.08 -5.33
C ILE A 289 13.26 15.81 -6.13
N GLU A 290 12.55 14.74 -5.76
CA GLU A 290 12.44 13.60 -6.65
C GLU A 290 11.73 14.12 -7.89
N SER A 291 12.50 14.45 -8.92
CA SER A 291 11.96 14.38 -10.26
C SER A 291 11.33 13.00 -10.36
N GLN A 292 10.09 12.91 -10.83
CA GLN A 292 9.66 11.72 -11.55
C GLN A 292 10.49 11.59 -12.85
N GLU A 293 11.81 11.52 -12.75
CA GLU A 293 12.41 10.26 -13.10
C GLU A 293 12.19 9.38 -11.87
N GLU A 294 11.07 8.64 -11.85
CA GLU A 294 11.31 7.21 -11.72
C GLU A 294 12.50 6.99 -12.64
N SER A 295 13.67 6.62 -12.11
CA SER A 295 14.46 5.73 -12.94
C SER A 295 13.47 4.62 -13.21
N LEU A 296 12.77 4.69 -14.37
CA LEU A 296 11.94 3.62 -14.88
C LEU A 296 12.79 2.43 -14.60
N PRO A 297 12.38 1.57 -13.66
CA PRO A 297 13.32 0.70 -12.99
C PRO A 297 14.01 -0.06 -14.11
N ASN A 298 15.32 0.20 -14.27
CA ASN A 298 15.98 0.21 -15.59
C ASN A 298 15.32 -0.87 -16.45
N GLN A 299 14.59 -0.53 -17.52
CA GLN A 299 13.75 -1.52 -18.21
C GLN A 299 14.59 -2.68 -18.78
N ASP A 300 15.91 -2.48 -18.87
CA ASP A 300 16.93 -3.48 -19.18
C ASP A 300 17.50 -4.21 -17.93
N SER A 301 16.87 -4.05 -16.76
CA SER A 301 17.26 -4.73 -15.52
C SER A 301 16.90 -6.20 -15.66
N GLU A 302 17.92 -7.02 -15.80
CA GLU A 302 17.77 -8.45 -15.88
C GLU A 302 18.15 -9.12 -14.55
N PHE A 303 17.25 -9.93 -14.01
CA PHE A 303 17.59 -10.88 -12.96
C PHE A 303 17.98 -12.20 -13.62
N GLN A 304 19.29 -12.48 -13.68
CA GLN A 304 19.86 -13.68 -14.30
C GLN A 304 19.47 -13.85 -15.80
N GLY A 305 19.16 -12.77 -16.52
CA GLY A 305 18.70 -12.84 -17.91
C GLY A 305 17.18 -12.96 -18.09
N VAL A 306 16.41 -12.66 -17.04
CA VAL A 306 14.95 -12.44 -17.10
C VAL A 306 14.70 -10.96 -16.84
N ASN A 307 13.99 -10.29 -17.76
CA ASN A 307 13.61 -8.89 -17.57
C ASN A 307 12.77 -8.75 -16.31
N VAL A 308 13.21 -7.91 -15.37
CA VAL A 308 12.51 -7.74 -14.09
C VAL A 308 11.23 -6.94 -14.30
N PHE A 309 11.32 -5.85 -15.05
CA PHE A 309 10.23 -4.91 -15.25
C PHE A 309 9.59 -5.09 -16.63
N SER A 310 8.31 -4.77 -16.68
CA SER A 310 7.54 -4.83 -17.91
C SER A 310 7.81 -3.62 -18.80
N SER A 311 7.88 -3.86 -20.11
CA SER A 311 7.87 -2.78 -21.10
C SER A 311 6.43 -2.31 -21.34
N PRO A 312 6.11 -1.00 -21.24
CA PRO A 312 4.77 -0.51 -21.49
C PRO A 312 4.31 -0.81 -22.92
N MET A 313 3.14 -1.43 -23.06
CA MET A 313 2.43 -1.53 -24.33
C MET A 313 1.25 -0.55 -24.37
N THR A 314 1.00 0.00 -25.56
CA THR A 314 -0.19 0.80 -25.83
C THR A 314 -1.23 -0.03 -26.57
N TYR A 315 -2.48 0.42 -26.55
CA TYR A 315 -3.57 -0.24 -27.28
C TYR A 315 -3.36 -0.31 -28.80
N ASN A 316 -2.46 0.52 -29.36
CA ASN A 316 -2.10 0.50 -30.77
C ASN A 316 -1.10 -0.62 -31.11
N ASP A 317 -0.39 -1.16 -30.10
CA ASP A 317 0.57 -2.25 -30.26
C ASP A 317 -0.11 -3.62 -30.31
N TYR A 318 -1.43 -3.66 -30.07
CA TYR A 318 -2.22 -4.88 -30.00
C TYR A 318 -2.60 -5.41 -31.39
N ASN A 319 -2.14 -6.62 -31.70
CA ASN A 319 -2.50 -7.31 -32.94
C ASN A 319 -3.89 -7.96 -32.88
N LEU A 320 -4.42 -8.27 -31.69
CA LEU A 320 -5.83 -8.63 -31.55
C LEU A 320 -6.67 -7.35 -31.73
N GLN A 321 -7.53 -7.34 -32.74
CA GLN A 321 -8.26 -6.14 -33.15
C GLN A 321 -9.09 -5.55 -32.00
N SER A 322 -8.63 -4.41 -31.48
CA SER A 322 -9.32 -3.64 -30.45
C SER A 322 -10.51 -2.86 -31.03
N ILE A 323 -11.51 -2.59 -30.19
CA ILE A 323 -12.52 -1.59 -30.49
C ILE A 323 -11.89 -0.19 -30.38
N THR A 324 -12.31 0.74 -31.24
CA THR A 324 -11.89 2.14 -31.21
C THR A 324 -13.11 3.03 -30.96
N ASP A 325 -12.90 4.27 -30.50
CA ASP A 325 -14.00 5.24 -30.37
C ASP A 325 -14.75 5.44 -31.69
N SER A 326 -14.04 5.51 -32.82
CA SER A 326 -14.66 5.65 -34.13
C SER A 326 -15.61 4.49 -34.45
N TYR A 327 -15.20 3.26 -34.15
CA TYR A 327 -16.05 2.09 -34.38
C TYR A 327 -17.23 2.08 -33.39
N PHE A 328 -16.95 2.29 -32.10
CA PHE A 328 -17.98 2.34 -31.06
C PHE A 328 -19.05 3.40 -31.36
N ASN A 329 -18.64 4.58 -31.82
CA ASN A 329 -19.53 5.68 -32.16
C ASN A 329 -20.44 5.39 -33.36
N GLY A 330 -20.04 4.46 -34.24
CA GLY A 330 -20.84 4.02 -35.39
C GLY A 330 -21.96 3.03 -35.04
N LEU A 331 -21.98 2.46 -33.83
CA LEU A 331 -23.01 1.53 -33.39
C LEU A 331 -24.35 2.24 -33.12
N SER A 332 -25.45 1.48 -33.14
CA SER A 332 -26.74 1.96 -32.63
C SER A 332 -26.63 2.30 -31.14
N ILE A 333 -27.50 3.19 -30.62
CA ILE A 333 -27.44 3.58 -29.20
C ILE A 333 -27.61 2.38 -28.26
N GLU A 334 -28.47 1.43 -28.61
CA GLU A 334 -28.65 0.18 -27.86
C GLU A 334 -27.35 -0.66 -27.88
N ASN A 335 -26.73 -0.83 -29.05
CA ASN A 335 -25.47 -1.56 -29.17
C ASN A 335 -24.32 -0.85 -28.43
N LYS A 336 -24.28 0.49 -28.40
CA LYS A 336 -23.32 1.25 -27.58
C LYS A 336 -23.47 0.92 -26.10
N ARG A 337 -24.71 0.92 -25.58
CA ARG A 337 -25.00 0.56 -24.18
C ARG A 337 -24.61 -0.89 -23.87
N LEU A 338 -24.95 -1.83 -24.75
CA LEU A 338 -24.57 -3.24 -24.59
C LEU A 338 -23.05 -3.45 -24.58
N VAL A 339 -22.32 -2.82 -25.50
CA VAL A 339 -20.84 -2.88 -25.54
C VAL A 339 -20.25 -2.25 -24.28
N ALA A 340 -20.71 -1.06 -23.89
CA ALA A 340 -20.21 -0.35 -22.73
C ALA A 340 -20.46 -1.12 -21.42
N SER A 341 -21.68 -1.60 -21.22
CA SER A 341 -22.05 -2.43 -20.07
C SER A 341 -21.24 -3.74 -20.03
N LYS A 342 -21.02 -4.39 -21.19
CA LYS A 342 -20.21 -5.61 -21.26
C LYS A 342 -18.75 -5.37 -20.91
N LEU A 343 -18.14 -4.27 -21.41
CA LEU A 343 -16.78 -3.87 -21.08
C LEU A 343 -16.63 -3.57 -19.58
N LEU A 344 -17.53 -2.78 -19.00
CA LEU A 344 -17.47 -2.46 -17.58
C LEU A 344 -17.71 -3.71 -16.72
N SER A 345 -18.72 -4.53 -17.05
CA SER A 345 -19.05 -5.74 -16.29
C SER A 345 -17.90 -6.74 -16.26
N VAL A 346 -17.18 -6.97 -17.38
CA VAL A 346 -16.04 -7.89 -17.40
C VAL A 346 -14.86 -7.40 -16.54
N LEU A 347 -14.74 -6.08 -16.38
CA LEU A 347 -13.78 -5.44 -15.47
C LEU A 347 -14.26 -5.46 -14.02
N PHE A 348 -15.45 -5.99 -13.72
CA PHE A 348 -16.14 -5.91 -12.42
C PHE A 348 -16.49 -4.48 -12.02
N TYR A 349 -16.92 -3.69 -13.00
CA TYR A 349 -17.30 -2.29 -12.81
C TYR A 349 -18.68 -2.00 -13.42
N GLY A 350 -19.27 -0.89 -13.01
CA GLY A 350 -20.55 -0.37 -13.49
C GLY A 350 -20.61 1.14 -13.30
N LEU A 351 -21.54 1.80 -13.97
CA LEU A 351 -21.74 3.25 -13.87
C LEU A 351 -23.25 3.54 -13.78
N PRO A 352 -23.68 4.53 -12.98
CA PRO A 352 -25.04 5.04 -13.04
C PRO A 352 -25.45 5.39 -14.47
N GLU A 353 -26.71 5.16 -14.83
CA GLU A 353 -27.18 5.23 -16.22
C GLU A 353 -26.97 6.61 -16.86
N ASN A 354 -27.11 7.69 -16.09
CA ASN A 354 -26.83 9.04 -16.52
C ASN A 354 -25.34 9.24 -16.83
N GLU A 355 -24.44 8.82 -15.94
CA GLU A 355 -22.99 8.93 -16.14
C GLU A 355 -22.52 8.08 -17.32
N LEU A 356 -23.08 6.87 -17.46
CA LEU A 356 -22.79 6.00 -18.59
C LEU A 356 -23.24 6.65 -19.91
N ASN A 357 -24.46 7.18 -19.96
CA ASN A 357 -24.95 7.86 -21.15
C ASN A 357 -24.14 9.11 -21.48
N ASP A 358 -23.75 9.92 -20.48
CA ASP A 358 -22.91 11.09 -20.68
C ASP A 358 -21.56 10.68 -21.29
N LEU A 359 -20.96 9.61 -20.77
CA LEU A 359 -19.70 9.09 -21.30
C LEU A 359 -19.86 8.51 -22.71
N ILE A 360 -20.96 7.80 -23.00
CA ILE A 360 -21.28 7.31 -24.35
C ILE A 360 -21.45 8.48 -25.33
N ASN A 361 -22.14 9.55 -24.89
CA ASN A 361 -22.44 10.72 -25.72
C ASN A 361 -21.23 11.64 -25.91
N SER A 362 -20.19 11.53 -25.06
CA SER A 362 -18.93 12.26 -25.22
C SER A 362 -18.19 11.94 -26.53
N GLY A 363 -18.43 10.74 -27.09
CA GLY A 363 -17.73 10.24 -28.26
C GLY A 363 -16.33 9.68 -27.97
N THR A 364 -15.89 9.65 -26.71
CA THR A 364 -14.56 9.14 -26.30
C THR A 364 -14.64 7.99 -25.28
N PHE A 365 -15.76 7.26 -25.23
CA PHE A 365 -16.00 6.23 -24.22
C PHE A 365 -14.85 5.21 -24.11
N ILE A 366 -14.34 4.68 -25.23
CA ILE A 366 -13.27 3.66 -25.20
C ILE A 366 -11.97 4.27 -24.69
N SER A 367 -11.52 5.37 -25.28
CA SER A 367 -10.26 6.02 -24.87
C SER A 367 -10.31 6.51 -23.42
N THR A 368 -11.45 7.04 -22.94
CA THR A 368 -11.59 7.48 -21.55
C THR A 368 -11.49 6.31 -20.56
N ILE A 369 -12.08 5.14 -20.85
CA ILE A 369 -11.89 3.97 -19.97
C ILE A 369 -10.43 3.49 -20.00
N GLN A 370 -9.79 3.48 -21.18
CA GLN A 370 -8.37 3.13 -21.32
C GLN A 370 -7.46 4.06 -20.52
N GLU A 371 -7.69 5.38 -20.59
CA GLU A 371 -6.96 6.39 -19.84
C GLU A 371 -7.17 6.25 -18.33
N LYS A 372 -8.41 6.01 -17.88
CA LYS A 372 -8.69 5.73 -16.47
C LYS A 372 -7.89 4.54 -15.96
N LEU A 373 -7.88 3.41 -16.68
CA LEU A 373 -7.12 2.21 -16.28
C LEU A 373 -5.59 2.41 -16.25
N ALA A 374 -5.08 3.46 -16.89
CA ALA A 374 -3.67 3.84 -16.85
C ALA A 374 -3.35 4.86 -15.75
N THR A 375 -4.36 5.48 -15.14
CA THR A 375 -4.23 6.56 -14.16
C THR A 375 -4.28 6.01 -12.73
N THR A 376 -3.38 6.45 -11.85
CA THR A 376 -3.38 6.02 -10.44
C THR A 376 -4.66 6.41 -9.71
N ASN A 377 -5.17 5.47 -8.91
CA ASN A 377 -6.30 5.58 -8.01
C ASN A 377 -6.00 6.57 -6.87
N SER A 378 -6.72 7.69 -6.84
CA SER A 378 -6.67 8.64 -5.71
C SER A 378 -7.37 8.12 -4.44
N ASP A 379 -8.23 7.12 -4.57
CA ASP A 379 -9.09 6.60 -3.51
C ASP A 379 -8.48 5.41 -2.74
N LEU A 380 -7.35 4.85 -3.19
CA LEU A 380 -6.77 3.62 -2.66
C LEU A 380 -6.64 3.61 -1.12
N VAL A 381 -5.97 4.62 -0.56
CA VAL A 381 -5.73 4.72 0.89
C VAL A 381 -7.05 4.77 1.67
N SER A 382 -8.02 5.53 1.15
CA SER A 382 -9.33 5.70 1.79
C SER A 382 -10.16 4.41 1.74
N VAL A 383 -10.07 3.65 0.65
CA VAL A 383 -10.76 2.38 0.48
C VAL A 383 -10.16 1.29 1.37
N GLU A 384 -8.83 1.20 1.47
CA GLU A 384 -8.19 0.24 2.39
C GLU A 384 -8.57 0.55 3.85
N ALA A 385 -8.56 1.82 4.25
CA ALA A 385 -9.03 2.22 5.58
C ALA A 385 -10.51 1.83 5.80
N HIS A 386 -11.38 2.05 4.81
CA HIS A 386 -12.79 1.65 4.89
C HIS A 386 -12.93 0.13 5.11
N ILE A 387 -12.23 -0.68 4.32
CA ILE A 387 -12.31 -2.15 4.39
C ILE A 387 -11.83 -2.68 5.75
N GLU A 388 -10.76 -2.11 6.30
CA GLU A 388 -10.27 -2.48 7.63
C GLU A 388 -11.26 -2.10 8.74
N THR A 389 -11.95 -0.96 8.64
CA THR A 389 -12.96 -0.56 9.63
C THR A 389 -14.22 -1.41 9.58
N LYS A 390 -14.67 -1.84 8.39
CA LYS A 390 -15.95 -2.52 8.20
C LYS A 390 -15.92 -3.99 8.63
N ASN A 391 -14.72 -4.59 8.73
CA ASN A 391 -14.49 -5.96 9.22
C ASN A 391 -15.48 -7.00 8.66
N TYR A 392 -15.37 -7.28 7.35
CA TYR A 392 -16.25 -8.15 6.56
C TYR A 392 -16.40 -9.63 6.99
N SER A 393 -15.94 -10.02 8.17
CA SER A 393 -16.09 -11.36 8.70
C SER A 393 -16.08 -11.42 10.22
N GLY A 394 -16.91 -12.28 10.80
CA GLY A 394 -16.84 -12.66 12.22
C GLY A 394 -15.72 -13.67 12.53
N THR A 395 -15.04 -14.23 11.52
CA THR A 395 -13.98 -15.23 11.69
C THR A 395 -12.77 -14.92 10.81
N GLN A 396 -11.56 -14.97 11.38
CA GLN A 396 -10.31 -14.67 10.66
C GLN A 396 -10.06 -15.57 9.44
N TYR A 397 -10.58 -16.81 9.43
CA TYR A 397 -10.31 -17.80 8.37
C TYR A 397 -10.90 -17.41 6.99
N HIS A 398 -12.04 -16.71 6.96
CA HIS A 398 -12.70 -16.33 5.70
C HIS A 398 -12.50 -14.85 5.31
N ALA A 399 -12.10 -14.03 6.27
CA ALA A 399 -11.93 -12.58 6.10
C ALA A 399 -11.04 -12.21 4.90
N ASN A 400 -10.03 -13.01 4.58
CA ASN A 400 -9.10 -12.71 3.48
C ASN A 400 -9.79 -12.66 2.10
N ARG A 401 -10.68 -13.63 1.81
CA ARG A 401 -11.42 -13.66 0.53
C ARG A 401 -12.39 -12.49 0.44
N GLU A 402 -13.07 -12.23 1.55
CA GLU A 402 -14.10 -11.18 1.65
C GLU A 402 -13.48 -9.79 1.49
N LYS A 403 -12.31 -9.54 2.08
CA LYS A 403 -11.54 -8.29 1.88
C LYS A 403 -11.10 -8.11 0.42
N ILE A 404 -10.64 -9.16 -0.25
CA ILE A 404 -10.26 -9.09 -1.69
C ILE A 404 -11.47 -8.71 -2.55
N LEU A 405 -12.63 -9.34 -2.31
CA LEU A 405 -13.87 -9.02 -3.03
C LEU A 405 -14.37 -7.61 -2.72
N ALA A 406 -14.20 -7.13 -1.48
CA ALA A 406 -14.56 -5.78 -1.07
C ALA A 406 -13.75 -4.70 -1.80
N ARG A 407 -12.44 -4.90 -1.98
CA ARG A 407 -11.57 -3.98 -2.73
C ARG A 407 -12.11 -3.72 -4.15
N LEU A 408 -12.55 -4.77 -4.82
CA LEU A 408 -13.10 -4.68 -6.19
C LEU A 408 -14.47 -3.96 -6.25
N LEU A 409 -15.22 -3.91 -5.14
CA LEU A 409 -16.46 -3.12 -5.08
C LEU A 409 -16.20 -1.63 -4.84
N HIS A 410 -15.24 -1.32 -3.97
CA HIS A 410 -15.08 0.03 -3.43
C HIS A 410 -14.07 0.89 -4.19
N LEU A 411 -13.05 0.29 -4.79
CA LEU A 411 -12.11 1.04 -5.62
C LEU A 411 -12.78 1.54 -6.90
N ASP A 412 -12.43 2.76 -7.29
CA ASP A 412 -12.73 3.34 -8.59
C ASP A 412 -11.84 2.77 -9.70
N LEU A 413 -12.23 2.94 -10.97
CA LEU A 413 -11.39 2.53 -12.10
C LEU A 413 -10.09 3.33 -12.10
N GLY A 414 -8.97 2.61 -12.09
CA GLY A 414 -7.61 3.15 -12.06
C GLY A 414 -6.55 2.07 -12.29
N LYS A 415 -5.27 2.45 -12.24
CA LYS A 415 -4.09 1.56 -12.38
C LYS A 415 -4.11 0.48 -11.29
N GLU A 416 -4.29 0.87 -10.05
CA GLU A 416 -4.25 -0.02 -8.89
C GLU A 416 -5.48 -0.94 -8.88
N TYR A 417 -6.65 -0.45 -9.33
CA TYR A 417 -7.85 -1.26 -9.57
C TYR A 417 -7.59 -2.35 -10.60
N VAL A 418 -7.05 -2.00 -11.78
CA VAL A 418 -6.87 -3.00 -12.84
C VAL A 418 -5.85 -4.07 -12.44
N ASN A 419 -4.80 -3.69 -11.70
CA ASN A 419 -3.82 -4.65 -11.15
C ASN A 419 -4.47 -5.63 -10.16
N ARG A 420 -5.36 -5.14 -9.29
CA ARG A 420 -6.15 -5.97 -8.35
C ARG A 420 -7.13 -6.89 -9.07
N TRP A 421 -7.80 -6.39 -10.12
CA TRP A 421 -8.66 -7.20 -10.99
C TRP A 421 -7.86 -8.31 -11.69
N ILE A 422 -6.69 -7.98 -12.26
CA ILE A 422 -5.80 -8.96 -12.91
C ILE A 422 -5.33 -10.01 -11.90
N ALA A 423 -4.81 -9.59 -10.73
CA ALA A 423 -4.39 -10.49 -9.67
C ALA A 423 -5.54 -11.43 -9.26
N TYR A 424 -6.75 -10.88 -9.10
CA TYR A 424 -7.92 -11.69 -8.82
C TYR A 424 -8.17 -12.72 -9.92
N VAL A 425 -8.17 -12.32 -11.20
CA VAL A 425 -8.37 -13.25 -12.34
C VAL A 425 -7.32 -14.35 -12.38
N LEU A 426 -6.05 -14.01 -12.20
CA LEU A 426 -4.91 -14.94 -12.23
C LEU A 426 -5.01 -15.99 -11.13
N THR A 427 -5.41 -15.59 -9.92
CA THR A 427 -5.59 -16.51 -8.79
C THR A 427 -6.82 -17.43 -8.94
N GLN A 428 -7.66 -17.21 -9.95
CA GLN A 428 -8.72 -18.17 -10.32
C GLN A 428 -8.25 -19.20 -11.35
N ASN A 429 -7.00 -19.12 -11.80
CA ASN A 429 -6.42 -20.00 -12.79
C ASN A 429 -5.39 -20.93 -12.15
N ILE A 430 -5.19 -22.11 -12.75
CA ILE A 430 -4.14 -23.05 -12.33
C ILE A 430 -2.73 -22.42 -12.25
N MET A 431 -2.47 -21.34 -12.98
CA MET A 431 -1.19 -20.62 -12.92
C MET A 431 -0.85 -20.10 -11.53
N PHE A 432 -1.81 -19.45 -10.85
CA PHE A 432 -1.58 -18.74 -9.58
C PHE A 432 -2.63 -19.05 -8.51
N SER A 433 -3.38 -20.14 -8.66
CA SER A 433 -4.38 -20.49 -7.65
C SER A 433 -3.71 -20.81 -6.30
N PRO A 434 -4.18 -20.22 -5.18
CA PRO A 434 -3.70 -20.55 -3.85
C PRO A 434 -3.94 -22.02 -3.47
N ALA A 435 -4.91 -22.69 -4.10
CA ALA A 435 -5.23 -24.10 -3.85
C ALA A 435 -5.64 -24.41 -2.39
N ASN A 436 -6.40 -23.51 -1.74
CA ASN A 436 -6.83 -23.64 -0.35
C ASN A 436 -7.65 -24.91 -0.03
N GLU A 437 -8.09 -25.68 -1.03
CA GLU A 437 -8.66 -27.02 -0.83
C GLU A 437 -7.65 -28.09 -0.39
N LEU A 438 -6.35 -27.84 -0.52
CA LEU A 438 -5.29 -28.79 -0.18
C LEU A 438 -4.95 -28.68 1.32
N GLU A 439 -4.73 -29.83 1.96
CA GLU A 439 -4.36 -29.92 3.39
C GLU A 439 -3.01 -29.24 3.72
N THR A 440 -2.16 -29.04 2.72
CA THR A 440 -0.84 -28.40 2.84
C THR A 440 -0.88 -26.88 2.66
N VAL A 441 -2.04 -26.30 2.39
CA VAL A 441 -2.22 -24.86 2.11
C VAL A 441 -2.97 -24.19 3.26
N ASP A 442 -2.42 -23.08 3.74
CA ASP A 442 -2.98 -22.29 4.81
C ASP A 442 -3.95 -21.22 4.27
N ALA A 443 -4.90 -20.76 5.11
CA ALA A 443 -5.81 -19.68 4.70
C ALA A 443 -5.10 -18.33 4.49
N SER A 444 -3.92 -18.14 5.08
CA SER A 444 -3.04 -17.00 4.84
C SER A 444 -2.47 -16.99 3.42
N ASP A 445 -2.27 -18.17 2.80
CA ASP A 445 -1.67 -18.28 1.47
C ASP A 445 -2.56 -17.63 0.39
N ILE A 446 -3.88 -17.56 0.63
CA ILE A 446 -4.81 -16.79 -0.20
C ILE A 446 -4.38 -15.33 -0.29
N LEU A 447 -4.10 -14.71 0.86
CA LEU A 447 -3.70 -13.32 0.94
C LEU A 447 -2.28 -13.15 0.42
N ASN A 448 -1.36 -14.06 0.76
CA ASN A 448 0.04 -14.01 0.32
C ASN A 448 0.16 -14.02 -1.21
N VAL A 449 -0.50 -14.98 -1.88
CA VAL A 449 -0.43 -15.09 -3.34
C VAL A 449 -1.09 -13.88 -4.01
N TYR A 450 -2.28 -13.49 -3.56
CA TYR A 450 -2.98 -12.33 -4.13
C TYR A 450 -2.20 -11.02 -3.91
N ASN A 451 -1.78 -10.72 -2.67
CA ASN A 451 -1.06 -9.50 -2.36
C ASN A 451 0.31 -9.45 -3.06
N ARG A 452 1.03 -10.58 -3.16
CA ARG A 452 2.28 -10.65 -3.92
C ARG A 452 2.06 -10.31 -5.39
N LEU A 453 1.01 -10.85 -6.02
CA LEU A 453 0.66 -10.49 -7.40
C LEU A 453 0.35 -8.99 -7.53
N VAL A 454 -0.44 -8.43 -6.61
CA VAL A 454 -0.77 -7.01 -6.60
C VAL A 454 0.48 -6.15 -6.48
N MET A 455 1.33 -6.41 -5.48
CA MET A 455 2.57 -5.66 -5.25
C MET A 455 3.48 -5.69 -6.48
N LEU A 456 3.74 -6.88 -7.03
CA LEU A 456 4.61 -6.98 -8.19
C LEU A 456 4.04 -6.29 -9.43
N MET A 457 2.71 -6.27 -9.60
CA MET A 457 2.07 -5.54 -10.71
C MET A 457 1.99 -4.03 -10.48
N ASP A 458 1.84 -3.58 -9.23
CA ASP A 458 1.89 -2.15 -8.87
C ASP A 458 3.31 -1.59 -9.12
N ASP A 459 4.35 -2.42 -8.90
CA ASP A 459 5.76 -2.15 -9.22
C ASP A 459 6.13 -2.47 -10.69
N ASP A 460 5.15 -2.72 -11.56
CA ASP A 460 5.29 -2.98 -13.00
C ASP A 460 6.25 -4.14 -13.36
N TYR A 461 6.36 -5.20 -12.55
CA TYR A 461 7.15 -6.39 -12.87
C TYR A 461 6.63 -7.12 -14.13
N SER A 462 7.55 -7.72 -14.89
CA SER A 462 7.21 -8.54 -16.06
C SER A 462 6.45 -9.81 -15.66
N MET A 463 5.64 -10.35 -16.57
CA MET A 463 4.94 -11.62 -16.32
C MET A 463 5.90 -12.79 -16.13
N GLU A 464 7.06 -12.76 -16.80
CA GLU A 464 8.14 -13.75 -16.66
C GLU A 464 8.70 -13.70 -15.24
N MET A 465 9.02 -12.52 -14.72
CA MET A 465 9.58 -12.35 -13.38
C MET A 465 8.54 -12.69 -12.30
N ILE A 466 7.30 -12.24 -12.44
CA ILE A 466 6.20 -12.60 -11.53
C ILE A 466 6.04 -14.13 -11.47
N THR A 467 6.08 -14.78 -12.63
CA THR A 467 5.94 -16.24 -12.69
C THR A 467 7.14 -16.95 -12.08
N TYR A 468 8.36 -16.50 -12.39
CA TYR A 468 9.58 -17.02 -11.80
C TYR A 468 9.52 -16.96 -10.27
N LEU A 469 9.22 -15.79 -9.70
CA LEU A 469 9.10 -15.59 -8.26
C LEU A 469 8.01 -16.49 -7.65
N HIS A 470 6.85 -16.61 -8.31
CA HIS A 470 5.79 -17.50 -7.86
C HIS A 470 6.25 -18.97 -7.83
N MET A 471 6.89 -19.46 -8.90
CA MET A 471 7.35 -20.85 -8.98
C MET A 471 8.38 -21.19 -7.89
N THR A 472 9.17 -20.21 -7.47
CA THR A 472 10.17 -20.34 -6.40
C THR A 472 9.63 -20.12 -4.97
N SER A 473 8.32 -19.86 -4.81
CA SER A 473 7.73 -19.53 -3.50
C SER A 473 7.16 -20.73 -2.75
N ASP A 474 7.07 -20.60 -1.41
CA ASP A 474 6.44 -21.60 -0.54
C ASP A 474 5.02 -21.92 -0.98
N ASP A 475 4.20 -20.90 -1.24
CA ASP A 475 2.79 -21.07 -1.60
C ASP A 475 2.61 -21.93 -2.87
N ASN A 476 3.51 -21.80 -3.85
CA ASN A 476 3.47 -22.66 -5.03
C ASN A 476 3.87 -24.10 -4.69
N TRP A 477 4.94 -24.27 -3.90
CA TRP A 477 5.43 -25.60 -3.52
C TRP A 477 4.48 -26.35 -2.59
N LYS A 478 3.67 -25.66 -1.78
CA LYS A 478 2.59 -26.26 -0.98
C LYS A 478 1.57 -27.02 -1.84
N ARG A 479 1.50 -26.76 -3.15
CA ARG A 479 0.55 -27.40 -4.09
C ARG A 479 1.03 -28.75 -4.62
N PHE A 480 2.31 -29.10 -4.42
CA PHE A 480 2.97 -30.23 -5.08
C PHE A 480 3.77 -31.07 -4.08
N ARG A 481 3.95 -32.36 -4.38
CA ARG A 481 4.43 -33.34 -3.39
C ARG A 481 5.90 -33.75 -3.53
N SER A 482 6.52 -33.50 -4.70
CA SER A 482 7.93 -33.82 -4.97
C SER A 482 8.53 -32.92 -6.06
N PRO A 483 9.87 -32.90 -6.21
CA PRO A 483 10.55 -32.26 -7.34
C PRO A 483 10.01 -32.66 -8.72
N GLU A 484 9.76 -33.94 -8.94
CA GLU A 484 9.22 -34.44 -10.21
C GLU A 484 7.79 -33.96 -10.45
N ASP A 485 6.97 -33.94 -9.39
CA ASP A 485 5.58 -33.47 -9.44
C ASP A 485 5.52 -31.97 -9.74
N ASN A 486 6.28 -31.15 -9.01
CA ASN A 486 6.36 -29.71 -9.26
C ASN A 486 6.94 -29.42 -10.66
N GLY A 487 8.04 -30.07 -11.03
CA GLY A 487 8.67 -29.90 -12.34
C GLY A 487 7.73 -30.24 -13.50
N ARG A 488 6.98 -31.36 -13.40
CA ARG A 488 5.94 -31.70 -14.37
C ARG A 488 4.88 -30.62 -14.46
N GLU A 489 4.35 -30.21 -13.32
CA GLU A 489 3.24 -29.25 -13.29
C GLU A 489 3.66 -27.90 -13.85
N MET A 490 4.89 -27.42 -13.59
CA MET A 490 5.33 -26.14 -14.19
C MET A 490 5.48 -26.22 -15.71
N LEU A 491 5.95 -27.36 -16.25
CA LEU A 491 6.01 -27.63 -17.69
C LEU A 491 4.61 -27.62 -18.31
N GLU A 492 3.67 -28.36 -17.70
CA GLU A 492 2.31 -28.49 -18.21
C GLU A 492 1.52 -27.18 -18.06
N ILE A 493 1.67 -26.48 -16.92
CA ILE A 493 0.96 -25.25 -16.61
C ILE A 493 1.44 -24.13 -17.53
N PHE A 494 2.73 -23.83 -17.58
CA PHE A 494 3.20 -22.61 -18.24
C PHE A 494 3.62 -22.82 -19.69
N LEU A 495 4.01 -24.03 -20.11
CA LEU A 495 4.46 -24.29 -21.48
C LEU A 495 3.51 -25.15 -22.31
N LEU A 496 2.49 -25.75 -21.69
CA LEU A 496 1.64 -26.80 -22.30
C LEU A 496 2.48 -27.99 -22.79
N ASP A 497 3.56 -28.30 -22.08
CA ASP A 497 4.47 -29.40 -22.41
C ASP A 497 4.10 -30.66 -21.63
N PHE A 498 3.47 -31.61 -22.34
CA PHE A 498 3.04 -32.91 -21.81
C PHE A 498 3.99 -34.05 -22.19
N ASN A 499 5.23 -33.74 -22.58
CA ASN A 499 6.22 -34.75 -22.90
C ASN A 499 6.83 -35.34 -21.62
N ASP A 500 6.40 -36.54 -21.25
CA ASP A 500 6.88 -37.26 -20.05
C ASP A 500 8.42 -37.44 -20.01
N SER A 501 9.12 -37.40 -21.14
CA SER A 501 10.59 -37.49 -21.15
C SER A 501 11.30 -36.25 -20.59
N HIS A 502 10.61 -35.12 -20.47
CA HIS A 502 11.14 -33.89 -19.87
C HIS A 502 11.02 -33.89 -18.34
N VAL A 503 10.06 -34.63 -17.79
CA VAL A 503 9.78 -34.66 -16.33
C VAL A 503 10.99 -35.15 -15.51
N PRO A 504 11.69 -36.24 -15.86
CA PRO A 504 12.87 -36.67 -15.12
C PRO A 504 13.99 -35.61 -15.11
N LYS A 505 14.14 -34.84 -16.20
CA LYS A 505 15.16 -33.79 -16.30
C LYS A 505 14.84 -32.62 -15.37
N ALA A 506 13.58 -32.20 -15.33
CA ALA A 506 13.11 -31.19 -14.37
C ALA A 506 13.28 -31.67 -12.92
N GLY A 507 12.91 -32.92 -12.63
CA GLY A 507 13.09 -33.54 -11.31
C GLY A 507 14.55 -33.60 -10.86
N ILE A 508 15.49 -33.91 -11.77
CA ILE A 508 16.94 -33.89 -11.50
C ILE A 508 17.40 -32.47 -11.16
N ALA A 509 17.00 -31.45 -11.92
CA ALA A 509 17.37 -30.07 -11.64
C ALA A 509 16.84 -29.59 -10.27
N LEU A 510 15.63 -30.03 -9.90
CA LEU A 510 14.95 -29.70 -8.64
C LEU A 510 15.28 -30.65 -7.48
N LYS A 511 16.21 -31.60 -7.63
CA LYS A 511 16.40 -32.72 -6.67
C LYS A 511 16.75 -32.30 -5.23
N ASN A 512 17.23 -31.06 -5.03
CA ASN A 512 17.51 -30.51 -3.70
C ASN A 512 16.36 -29.71 -3.09
N TRP A 513 15.26 -29.54 -3.80
CA TRP A 513 14.09 -28.80 -3.34
C TRP A 513 13.08 -29.79 -2.76
N LYS A 514 12.41 -29.42 -1.67
CA LYS A 514 11.29 -30.21 -1.14
C LYS A 514 10.44 -29.37 -0.22
N LEU A 515 9.15 -29.69 -0.14
CA LEU A 515 8.29 -29.17 0.91
C LEU A 515 8.53 -29.94 2.22
N ASN A 516 8.85 -29.23 3.29
CA ASN A 516 8.82 -29.78 4.64
C ASN A 516 7.37 -30.01 5.06
N ARG A 517 7.03 -31.26 5.38
CA ARG A 517 5.65 -31.62 5.76
C ARG A 517 5.25 -31.21 7.17
N GLN A 518 6.22 -30.85 8.02
CA GLN A 518 5.93 -30.42 9.39
C GLN A 518 5.48 -28.96 9.43
N ASP A 519 6.19 -28.11 8.69
CA ASP A 519 6.01 -26.65 8.74
C ASP A 519 5.40 -26.08 7.44
N ASN A 520 5.19 -26.92 6.41
CA ASN A 520 4.73 -26.53 5.06
C ASN A 520 5.64 -25.48 4.38
N GLU A 521 6.93 -25.46 4.71
CA GLU A 521 7.93 -24.55 4.14
C GLU A 521 8.75 -25.24 3.04
N LEU A 522 9.13 -24.48 2.01
CA LEU A 522 10.07 -24.94 0.99
C LEU A 522 11.49 -24.97 1.57
N ILE A 523 12.10 -26.16 1.53
CA ILE A 523 13.51 -26.35 1.89
C ILE A 523 14.33 -26.59 0.62
N ILE A 524 15.33 -25.74 0.42
CA ILE A 524 16.38 -25.93 -0.59
C ILE A 524 17.62 -26.49 0.13
N GLY A 525 17.82 -27.80 -0.01
CA GLY A 525 18.93 -28.53 0.62
C GLY A 525 20.25 -28.42 -0.15
N LEU A 526 21.30 -29.00 0.44
CA LEU A 526 22.66 -28.99 -0.11
C LEU A 526 22.90 -30.03 -1.22
N ASN A 527 21.98 -30.97 -1.45
CA ASN A 527 22.11 -32.04 -2.46
C ASN A 527 21.82 -31.54 -3.89
N GLN A 528 22.37 -30.39 -4.26
CA GLN A 528 22.13 -29.72 -5.53
C GLN A 528 22.58 -30.60 -6.70
N ASN A 529 21.94 -30.42 -7.85
CA ASN A 529 22.38 -31.07 -9.06
C ASN A 529 23.58 -30.34 -9.69
N ASP A 530 24.57 -31.12 -10.10
CA ASP A 530 25.83 -30.70 -10.71
C ASP A 530 25.99 -31.23 -12.14
N ALA A 531 25.05 -32.07 -12.60
CA ALA A 531 25.05 -32.65 -13.94
C ALA A 531 24.11 -31.88 -14.90
N PRO A 532 24.62 -31.28 -15.99
CA PRO A 532 23.83 -30.65 -17.04
C PRO A 532 22.63 -31.48 -17.53
N GLN A 533 21.46 -30.86 -17.67
CA GLN A 533 20.26 -31.43 -18.29
C GLN A 533 19.86 -30.59 -19.50
N ASP A 534 19.60 -31.24 -20.64
CA ASP A 534 19.15 -30.54 -21.86
C ASP A 534 17.63 -30.36 -21.85
N LEU A 535 17.18 -29.11 -21.68
CA LEU A 535 15.77 -28.74 -21.65
C LEU A 535 15.57 -27.31 -22.20
N PHE A 536 14.41 -27.00 -22.77
CA PHE A 536 14.09 -25.69 -23.38
C PHE A 536 15.03 -25.25 -24.53
N GLY A 537 15.76 -26.18 -25.14
CA GLY A 537 16.79 -25.86 -26.14
C GLY A 537 18.06 -25.26 -25.55
N THR A 538 18.24 -25.35 -24.23
CA THR A 538 19.42 -24.91 -23.49
C THR A 538 19.83 -25.99 -22.47
N THR A 539 20.84 -25.68 -21.65
CA THR A 539 21.29 -26.51 -20.56
C THR A 539 20.84 -25.93 -19.23
N ILE A 540 20.18 -26.74 -18.40
CA ILE A 540 19.84 -26.40 -17.01
C ILE A 540 20.61 -27.31 -16.05
N THR A 541 21.05 -26.78 -14.92
CA THR A 541 21.77 -27.57 -13.91
C THR A 541 21.01 -27.57 -12.58
N THR A 542 20.43 -26.44 -12.20
CA THR A 542 19.84 -26.21 -10.88
C THR A 542 18.34 -25.90 -10.97
N GLY A 543 17.63 -25.96 -9.84
CA GLY A 543 16.22 -25.58 -9.78
C GLY A 543 15.96 -24.13 -10.21
N PHE A 544 16.86 -23.21 -9.86
CA PHE A 544 16.79 -21.83 -10.33
C PHE A 544 16.97 -21.74 -11.85
N ASP A 545 17.89 -22.51 -12.44
CA ASP A 545 18.04 -22.57 -13.90
C ASP A 545 16.78 -23.12 -14.57
N PHE A 546 16.17 -24.17 -13.99
CA PHE A 546 14.93 -24.75 -14.52
C PHE A 546 13.82 -23.70 -14.62
N TYR A 547 13.51 -23.00 -13.52
CA TYR A 547 12.44 -22.00 -13.52
C TYR A 547 12.76 -20.79 -14.40
N ARG A 548 14.02 -20.35 -14.41
CA ARG A 548 14.47 -19.21 -15.21
C ARG A 548 14.39 -19.49 -16.71
N GLU A 549 14.91 -20.63 -17.16
CA GLU A 549 14.87 -20.99 -18.58
C GLU A 549 13.45 -21.40 -19.02
N LEU A 550 12.59 -21.85 -18.09
CA LEU A 550 11.17 -22.08 -18.36
C LEU A 550 10.46 -20.78 -18.74
N VAL A 551 10.60 -19.70 -17.97
CA VAL A 551 9.93 -18.42 -18.29
C VAL A 551 10.52 -17.74 -19.54
N LYS A 552 11.79 -18.03 -19.88
CA LYS A 552 12.44 -17.58 -21.12
C LYS A 552 12.09 -18.43 -22.35
N SER A 553 11.42 -19.56 -22.16
CA SER A 553 11.03 -20.46 -23.24
C SER A 553 10.08 -19.77 -24.22
N SER A 554 10.26 -20.00 -25.52
CA SER A 554 9.36 -19.45 -26.56
C SER A 554 7.89 -19.91 -26.40
N ASN A 555 7.65 -20.97 -25.62
CA ASN A 555 6.30 -21.46 -25.35
C ASN A 555 5.63 -20.82 -24.12
N PHE A 556 6.37 -20.07 -23.30
CA PHE A 556 5.86 -19.48 -22.05
C PHE A 556 4.67 -18.56 -22.30
N THR A 557 4.86 -17.50 -23.10
CA THR A 557 3.81 -16.55 -23.46
C THR A 557 2.61 -17.26 -24.08
N LYS A 558 2.86 -18.23 -24.96
CA LYS A 558 1.79 -19.03 -25.59
C LYS A 558 0.97 -19.82 -24.57
N GLY A 559 1.60 -20.45 -23.59
CA GLY A 559 0.92 -21.20 -22.55
C GLY A 559 0.07 -20.30 -21.66
N VAL A 560 0.61 -19.17 -21.21
CA VAL A 560 -0.11 -18.16 -20.42
C VAL A 560 -1.33 -17.64 -21.20
N VAL A 561 -1.13 -17.18 -22.44
CA VAL A 561 -2.20 -16.66 -23.31
C VAL A 561 -3.28 -17.72 -23.55
N ALA A 562 -2.91 -18.97 -23.84
CA ALA A 562 -3.87 -20.04 -24.09
C ALA A 562 -4.80 -20.29 -22.90
N ARG A 563 -4.28 -20.20 -21.67
CA ARG A 563 -5.09 -20.36 -20.44
C ARG A 563 -6.06 -19.22 -20.24
N LEU A 564 -5.62 -17.99 -20.46
CA LEU A 564 -6.47 -16.80 -20.33
C LEU A 564 -7.53 -16.77 -21.44
N VAL A 565 -7.18 -17.01 -22.70
CA VAL A 565 -8.12 -17.11 -23.83
C VAL A 565 -9.19 -18.18 -23.57
N SER A 566 -8.81 -19.35 -23.05
CA SER A 566 -9.77 -20.42 -22.77
C SER A 566 -10.83 -20.05 -21.74
N ARG A 567 -10.53 -19.10 -20.84
CA ARG A 567 -11.48 -18.58 -19.84
C ARG A 567 -12.48 -17.60 -20.44
N TYR A 568 -12.02 -16.66 -21.27
CA TYR A 568 -12.89 -15.61 -21.84
C TYR A 568 -13.69 -16.08 -23.05
N PHE A 569 -13.21 -17.11 -23.75
CA PHE A 569 -13.83 -17.63 -24.97
C PHE A 569 -14.24 -19.11 -24.83
N PRO A 570 -14.98 -19.54 -23.78
CA PRO A 570 -15.17 -20.96 -23.47
C PRO A 570 -15.87 -21.73 -24.59
N GLN A 571 -16.84 -21.10 -25.27
CA GLN A 571 -17.67 -21.69 -26.32
C GLN A 571 -17.14 -21.49 -27.75
N VAL A 572 -16.01 -20.82 -27.92
CA VAL A 572 -15.38 -20.60 -29.23
C VAL A 572 -14.67 -21.87 -29.70
N SER A 573 -14.67 -22.13 -31.02
CA SER A 573 -14.02 -23.30 -31.62
C SER A 573 -12.51 -23.33 -31.35
N ALA A 574 -11.89 -24.50 -31.44
CA ALA A 574 -10.46 -24.65 -31.22
C ALA A 574 -9.62 -23.85 -32.23
N GLU A 575 -10.07 -23.79 -33.49
CA GLU A 575 -9.42 -23.05 -34.57
C GLU A 575 -9.44 -21.54 -34.28
N LYS A 576 -10.61 -21.00 -33.90
CA LYS A 576 -10.74 -19.57 -33.60
C LYS A 576 -10.02 -19.19 -32.31
N LYS A 577 -10.02 -20.05 -31.29
CA LYS A 577 -9.16 -19.87 -30.10
C LYS A 577 -7.69 -19.81 -30.49
N SER A 578 -7.24 -20.70 -31.37
CA SER A 578 -5.86 -20.69 -31.86
C SER A 578 -5.53 -19.38 -32.58
N GLU A 579 -6.43 -18.86 -33.41
CA GLU A 579 -6.27 -17.55 -34.08
C GLU A 579 -6.11 -16.42 -33.05
N ILE A 580 -7.01 -16.35 -32.06
CA ILE A 580 -6.95 -15.33 -30.99
C ILE A 580 -5.63 -15.43 -30.23
N ILE A 581 -5.19 -16.64 -29.87
CA ILE A 581 -3.92 -16.88 -29.18
C ILE A 581 -2.75 -16.38 -30.02
N GLN A 582 -2.71 -16.70 -31.32
CA GLN A 582 -1.62 -16.26 -32.19
C GLN A 582 -1.57 -14.74 -32.34
N ASN A 583 -2.73 -14.08 -32.44
CA ASN A 583 -2.78 -12.62 -32.52
C ASN A 583 -2.20 -11.97 -31.25
N ILE A 584 -2.63 -12.42 -30.06
CA ILE A 584 -2.12 -11.88 -28.79
C ILE A 584 -0.62 -12.17 -28.64
N VAL A 585 -0.18 -13.40 -28.91
CA VAL A 585 1.26 -13.78 -28.82
C VAL A 585 2.11 -12.94 -29.76
N SER A 586 1.62 -12.66 -30.97
CA SER A 586 2.35 -11.85 -31.96
C SER A 586 2.50 -10.38 -31.54
N SER A 587 1.68 -9.89 -30.60
CA SER A 587 1.85 -8.56 -29.99
C SER A 587 3.07 -8.49 -29.06
N ASN A 588 3.72 -9.61 -28.74
CA ASN A 588 4.84 -9.73 -27.80
C ASN A 588 4.52 -9.14 -26.41
N PRO A 589 3.44 -9.58 -25.73
CA PRO A 589 3.10 -9.08 -24.41
C PRO A 589 4.19 -9.39 -23.39
N ASN A 590 4.43 -8.45 -22.47
CA ASN A 590 5.46 -8.58 -21.43
C ASN A 590 4.88 -8.47 -20.00
N SER A 591 3.60 -8.13 -19.88
CA SER A 591 2.84 -8.17 -18.63
C SER A 591 1.52 -8.94 -18.79
N PHE A 592 0.95 -9.37 -17.65
CA PHE A 592 -0.41 -9.96 -17.64
C PHE A 592 -1.48 -8.93 -18.05
N LYS A 593 -1.22 -7.65 -17.78
CA LYS A 593 -2.05 -6.51 -18.17
C LYS A 593 -2.18 -6.43 -19.69
N ASP A 594 -1.08 -6.57 -20.43
CA ASP A 594 -1.09 -6.53 -21.90
C ASP A 594 -2.00 -7.62 -22.49
N ILE A 595 -1.97 -8.83 -21.92
CA ILE A 595 -2.78 -9.96 -22.41
C ILE A 595 -4.26 -9.74 -22.10
N LEU A 596 -4.59 -9.38 -20.85
CA LEU A 596 -5.98 -9.28 -20.42
C LEU A 596 -6.68 -8.07 -21.02
N LEU A 597 -5.99 -6.93 -21.14
CA LEU A 597 -6.54 -5.74 -21.79
C LEU A 597 -6.76 -5.96 -23.29
N GLN A 598 -5.86 -6.67 -23.98
CA GLN A 598 -6.10 -7.12 -25.36
C GLN A 598 -7.38 -7.94 -25.49
N ILE A 599 -7.63 -8.87 -24.56
CA ILE A 599 -8.83 -9.70 -24.59
C ILE A 599 -10.09 -8.85 -24.39
N VAL A 600 -10.18 -8.07 -23.31
CA VAL A 600 -11.44 -7.40 -22.93
C VAL A 600 -11.79 -6.21 -23.83
N PHE A 601 -10.79 -5.54 -24.44
CA PHE A 601 -11.02 -4.47 -25.43
C PHE A 601 -11.14 -5.00 -26.87
N SER A 602 -10.97 -6.30 -27.11
CA SER A 602 -11.09 -6.85 -28.47
C SER A 602 -12.52 -6.78 -28.99
N LYS A 603 -12.65 -6.56 -30.30
CA LYS A 603 -13.92 -6.73 -31.01
C LYS A 603 -14.46 -8.15 -30.84
N GLU A 604 -13.59 -9.15 -30.83
CA GLU A 604 -13.97 -10.54 -30.66
C GLU A 604 -14.66 -10.80 -29.32
N PHE A 605 -14.16 -10.21 -28.24
CA PHE A 605 -14.82 -10.32 -26.94
C PHE A 605 -16.10 -9.50 -26.87
N LEU A 606 -16.03 -8.21 -27.21
CA LEU A 606 -17.15 -7.29 -26.98
C LEU A 606 -18.33 -7.58 -27.91
N LEU A 607 -18.10 -7.95 -29.16
CA LEU A 607 -19.16 -8.15 -30.15
C LEU A 607 -19.50 -9.62 -30.36
N ASN A 608 -18.50 -10.49 -30.46
CA ASN A 608 -18.69 -11.85 -30.96
C ASN A 608 -18.85 -12.91 -29.87
N THR A 609 -18.57 -12.59 -28.60
CA THR A 609 -18.63 -13.57 -27.52
C THR A 609 -19.99 -13.61 -26.83
N GLU A 610 -20.57 -14.81 -26.76
CA GLU A 610 -21.73 -15.13 -25.93
C GLU A 610 -21.33 -16.14 -24.84
N ARG A 611 -21.60 -15.80 -23.57
CA ARG A 611 -21.35 -16.70 -22.44
C ARG A 611 -22.12 -16.28 -21.19
N VAL A 612 -22.25 -17.21 -20.25
CA VAL A 612 -22.70 -16.91 -18.89
C VAL A 612 -21.68 -15.98 -18.22
N LYS A 613 -22.20 -14.94 -17.56
CA LYS A 613 -21.45 -14.02 -16.71
C LYS A 613 -20.92 -14.77 -15.48
N THR A 614 -19.77 -14.38 -14.97
CA THR A 614 -19.39 -14.82 -13.62
C THR A 614 -20.25 -14.07 -12.60
N VAL A 615 -20.35 -14.60 -11.37
CA VAL A 615 -21.13 -13.94 -10.30
C VAL A 615 -20.64 -12.51 -10.09
N GLU A 616 -19.33 -12.32 -10.11
CA GLU A 616 -18.66 -11.03 -10.04
C GLU A 616 -19.10 -10.09 -11.18
N GLU A 617 -19.07 -10.52 -12.43
CA GLU A 617 -19.45 -9.68 -13.58
C GLU A 617 -20.89 -9.18 -13.47
N SER A 618 -21.83 -10.02 -13.00
CA SER A 618 -23.20 -9.57 -12.74
C SER A 618 -23.28 -8.67 -11.50
N THR A 619 -22.68 -9.09 -10.39
CA THR A 619 -22.82 -8.41 -9.11
C THR A 619 -22.21 -7.02 -9.12
N TYR A 620 -20.94 -6.88 -9.51
CA TYR A 620 -20.28 -5.58 -9.49
C TYR A 620 -20.81 -4.65 -10.59
N GLY A 621 -21.09 -5.21 -11.78
CA GLY A 621 -21.68 -4.45 -12.88
C GLY A 621 -23.03 -3.83 -12.51
N ILE A 622 -23.88 -4.59 -11.81
CA ILE A 622 -25.17 -4.09 -11.34
C ILE A 622 -24.98 -3.17 -10.13
N ALA A 623 -24.29 -3.63 -9.08
CA ALA A 623 -24.18 -2.92 -7.81
C ALA A 623 -23.64 -1.49 -7.96
N LYS A 624 -22.56 -1.31 -8.74
CA LYS A 624 -21.99 0.03 -9.00
C LYS A 624 -22.92 0.91 -9.85
N SER A 625 -23.84 0.32 -10.62
CA SER A 625 -24.81 1.06 -11.44
C SER A 625 -26.08 1.48 -10.68
N ILE A 626 -26.34 0.92 -9.49
CA ILE A 626 -27.58 1.13 -8.74
C ILE A 626 -27.39 1.76 -7.35
N SER A 627 -26.33 2.56 -7.16
CA SER A 627 -26.02 3.23 -5.88
C SER A 627 -26.02 2.25 -4.68
N PHE A 628 -25.47 1.06 -4.89
CA PHE A 628 -25.50 -0.03 -3.93
C PHE A 628 -24.66 0.24 -2.69
N HIS A 629 -25.10 -0.29 -1.56
CA HIS A 629 -24.34 -0.36 -0.32
C HIS A 629 -24.28 -1.80 0.17
N ASP A 630 -23.07 -2.32 0.29
CA ASP A 630 -22.82 -3.62 0.85
C ASP A 630 -22.98 -3.59 2.38
N HIS A 631 -23.56 -4.64 2.95
CA HIS A 631 -23.59 -4.85 4.40
C HIS A 631 -22.41 -5.74 4.83
N ILE A 632 -22.11 -5.79 6.13
CA ILE A 632 -20.93 -6.49 6.68
C ILE A 632 -20.79 -7.98 6.27
N ASN A 633 -21.90 -8.65 5.96
CA ASN A 633 -21.94 -10.08 5.58
C ASN A 633 -22.13 -10.29 4.07
N PHE A 634 -22.14 -9.23 3.25
CA PHE A 634 -22.45 -9.31 1.83
C PHE A 634 -21.48 -10.24 1.07
N PHE A 635 -20.18 -10.02 1.25
CA PHE A 635 -19.16 -10.84 0.58
C PHE A 635 -19.10 -12.28 1.12
N MET A 636 -19.48 -12.48 2.39
CA MET A 636 -19.65 -13.84 2.93
C MET A 636 -20.80 -14.56 2.22
N TYR A 637 -21.94 -13.89 2.02
CA TYR A 637 -23.06 -14.47 1.26
C TYR A 637 -22.69 -14.73 -0.19
N MET A 638 -22.00 -13.81 -0.84
CA MET A 638 -21.47 -13.99 -2.20
C MET A 638 -20.59 -15.24 -2.28
N ARG A 639 -19.60 -15.35 -1.38
CA ARG A 639 -18.70 -16.50 -1.31
C ARG A 639 -19.46 -17.81 -1.09
N VAL A 640 -20.36 -17.88 -0.11
CA VAL A 640 -21.11 -19.11 0.20
C VAL A 640 -21.94 -19.56 -1.00
N LYS A 641 -22.56 -18.63 -1.73
CA LYS A 641 -23.31 -18.95 -2.96
C LYS A 641 -22.37 -19.48 -4.05
N MET A 642 -21.22 -18.85 -4.24
CA MET A 642 -20.20 -19.32 -5.17
C MET A 642 -19.63 -20.69 -4.77
N ASP A 643 -19.49 -20.99 -3.48
CA ASP A 643 -19.08 -22.30 -2.98
C ASP A 643 -20.09 -23.38 -3.39
N ASN A 644 -21.39 -23.12 -3.20
CA ASN A 644 -22.46 -24.02 -3.60
C ASN A 644 -22.54 -24.22 -5.12
N MET A 645 -22.12 -23.23 -5.91
CA MET A 645 -22.00 -23.31 -7.38
C MET A 645 -20.75 -24.05 -7.86
N ARG A 646 -19.87 -24.51 -6.94
CA ARG A 646 -18.53 -25.02 -7.26
C ARG A 646 -17.68 -23.99 -8.03
N GLN A 647 -17.85 -22.73 -7.67
CA GLN A 647 -17.16 -21.56 -8.20
C GLN A 647 -16.48 -20.77 -7.07
N SER A 648 -16.14 -21.44 -5.97
CA SER A 648 -15.47 -20.84 -4.81
C SER A 648 -14.26 -20.00 -5.24
N PRO A 649 -14.16 -18.73 -4.84
CA PRO A 649 -13.02 -17.89 -5.18
C PRO A 649 -11.77 -18.37 -4.43
N LEU A 650 -10.63 -18.40 -5.13
CA LEU A 650 -9.30 -18.63 -4.53
C LEU A 650 -9.14 -20.01 -3.86
N SER A 651 -9.93 -21.02 -4.26
CA SER A 651 -10.04 -22.30 -3.54
C SER A 651 -9.39 -23.49 -4.26
N TYR A 652 -9.65 -23.65 -5.56
CA TYR A 652 -9.34 -24.90 -6.28
C TYR A 652 -7.90 -24.96 -6.80
N LYS A 653 -7.17 -26.06 -6.62
CA LYS A 653 -5.79 -26.27 -7.12
C LYS A 653 -5.68 -26.01 -8.63
N LEU A 654 -6.66 -26.49 -9.38
CA LEU A 654 -6.72 -26.37 -10.84
C LEU A 654 -7.34 -25.04 -11.32
N GLY A 655 -7.66 -24.13 -10.40
CA GLY A 655 -8.46 -22.95 -10.68
C GLY A 655 -9.95 -23.25 -10.91
N ARG A 656 -10.73 -22.20 -11.12
CA ARG A 656 -12.15 -22.30 -11.46
C ARG A 656 -12.32 -22.82 -12.88
N LYS A 657 -13.37 -23.60 -13.10
CA LYS A 657 -13.73 -24.06 -14.45
C LYS A 657 -14.00 -22.85 -15.36
N ASN A 658 -13.53 -22.92 -16.60
CA ASN A 658 -13.73 -21.86 -17.60
C ASN A 658 -15.22 -21.64 -17.93
N ALA A 659 -16.02 -22.71 -17.93
CA ALA A 659 -17.47 -22.61 -18.08
C ALA A 659 -18.12 -22.53 -16.69
N ILE A 660 -18.94 -21.50 -16.47
CA ILE A 660 -19.75 -21.36 -15.26
C ILE A 660 -20.81 -22.46 -15.23
N ALA A 661 -20.91 -23.14 -14.08
CA ALA A 661 -21.90 -24.19 -13.90
C ALA A 661 -23.31 -23.59 -13.85
N VAL A 662 -24.17 -24.05 -14.75
CA VAL A 662 -25.58 -23.64 -14.86
C VAL A 662 -26.52 -24.84 -14.80
N ASP A 663 -26.08 -25.94 -14.18
CA ASP A 663 -27.02 -26.96 -13.74
C ASP A 663 -28.04 -26.37 -12.77
N THR A 664 -29.20 -27.03 -12.62
CA THR A 664 -30.35 -26.48 -11.88
C THR A 664 -29.98 -25.97 -10.49
N LEU A 665 -29.07 -26.64 -9.77
CA LEU A 665 -28.69 -26.23 -8.42
C LEU A 665 -27.74 -25.03 -8.46
N SER A 666 -26.70 -25.08 -9.28
CA SER A 666 -25.75 -23.96 -9.42
C SER A 666 -26.44 -22.68 -9.90
N PHE A 667 -27.34 -22.78 -10.89
CA PHE A 667 -28.07 -21.61 -11.36
C PHE A 667 -29.08 -21.10 -10.32
N ALA A 668 -29.72 -21.98 -9.55
CA ALA A 668 -30.60 -21.55 -8.45
C ALA A 668 -29.84 -20.74 -7.39
N GLU A 669 -28.60 -21.10 -7.06
CA GLU A 669 -27.76 -20.33 -6.13
C GLU A 669 -27.32 -18.99 -6.71
N TYR A 670 -26.95 -18.95 -8.00
CA TYR A 670 -26.62 -17.71 -8.70
C TYR A 670 -27.82 -16.75 -8.75
N TYR A 671 -28.97 -17.26 -9.20
CA TYR A 671 -30.23 -16.52 -9.25
C TYR A 671 -30.64 -16.02 -7.86
N ASP A 672 -30.60 -16.88 -6.84
CA ASP A 672 -30.97 -16.51 -5.47
C ASP A 672 -30.06 -15.39 -4.95
N PHE A 673 -28.75 -15.44 -5.25
CA PHE A 673 -27.83 -14.40 -4.85
C PHE A 673 -28.15 -13.06 -5.49
N ILE A 674 -28.21 -13.00 -6.82
CA ILE A 674 -28.48 -11.77 -7.57
C ILE A 674 -29.85 -11.20 -7.20
N ARG A 675 -30.88 -12.05 -7.18
CA ARG A 675 -32.24 -11.63 -6.85
C ARG A 675 -32.32 -11.11 -5.42
N ARG A 676 -31.87 -11.87 -4.41
CA ARG A 676 -32.11 -11.53 -3.00
C ARG A 676 -31.20 -10.41 -2.52
N TYR A 677 -29.90 -10.46 -2.83
CA TYR A 677 -28.89 -9.60 -2.19
C TYR A 677 -28.42 -8.44 -3.06
N VAL A 678 -28.70 -8.44 -4.36
CA VAL A 678 -28.32 -7.34 -5.26
C VAL A 678 -29.55 -6.56 -5.70
N LEU A 679 -30.59 -7.23 -6.19
CA LEU A 679 -31.75 -6.59 -6.80
C LEU A 679 -32.88 -6.28 -5.81
N ASN A 680 -33.30 -7.23 -4.97
CA ASN A 680 -34.45 -7.03 -4.08
C ASN A 680 -34.07 -6.61 -2.65
N ASP A 681 -32.82 -6.21 -2.43
CA ASP A 681 -32.39 -5.63 -1.16
C ASP A 681 -32.37 -4.11 -1.27
N TYR A 682 -33.16 -3.45 -0.44
CA TYR A 682 -33.24 -1.99 -0.37
C TYR A 682 -32.79 -1.54 1.01
N LYS A 683 -31.85 -0.58 1.05
CA LYS A 683 -31.35 -0.05 2.30
C LYS A 683 -32.37 0.90 2.92
N TYR A 684 -33.06 0.44 3.97
CA TYR A 684 -34.05 1.25 4.70
C TYR A 684 -33.41 2.18 5.73
N SER A 685 -32.27 1.79 6.32
CA SER A 685 -31.61 2.50 7.40
C SER A 685 -30.22 2.97 7.00
N HIS A 686 -30.02 4.29 7.01
CA HIS A 686 -28.74 4.93 6.74
C HIS A 686 -27.65 4.60 7.78
N PHE A 687 -28.03 4.23 9.02
CA PHE A 687 -27.09 4.02 10.13
C PHE A 687 -26.81 2.54 10.44
N ASN A 688 -27.53 1.62 9.80
CA ASN A 688 -27.37 0.19 10.08
C ASN A 688 -26.43 -0.46 9.06
N GLU A 689 -25.23 -0.80 9.48
CA GLU A 689 -24.22 -1.53 8.67
C GLU A 689 -24.61 -2.99 8.37
N TYR A 690 -25.64 -3.51 9.06
CA TYR A 690 -26.23 -4.82 8.74
C TYR A 690 -27.32 -4.74 7.66
N ASP A 691 -27.68 -3.53 7.23
CA ASP A 691 -28.69 -3.26 6.21
C ASP A 691 -28.02 -2.85 4.89
N GLY A 692 -28.06 -3.75 3.90
CA GLY A 692 -27.44 -3.58 2.60
C GLY A 692 -28.46 -3.17 1.54
N GLY A 693 -28.04 -3.17 0.28
CA GLY A 693 -28.93 -2.96 -0.86
C GLY A 693 -28.74 -1.62 -1.56
N TRP A 694 -29.53 -1.39 -2.59
CA TRP A 694 -29.56 -0.11 -3.29
C TRP A 694 -30.29 0.96 -2.48
N LYS A 695 -29.94 2.23 -2.72
CA LYS A 695 -30.43 3.39 -1.95
C LYS A 695 -31.45 4.19 -2.73
N VAL A 696 -32.18 5.07 -2.03
CA VAL A 696 -33.14 6.00 -2.65
C VAL A 696 -32.52 6.86 -3.76
N ASP A 697 -31.22 7.16 -3.68
CA ASP A 697 -30.49 7.91 -4.71
C ASP A 697 -30.61 7.28 -6.10
N PHE A 698 -30.65 5.94 -6.18
CA PHE A 698 -30.82 5.22 -7.45
C PHE A 698 -32.17 5.53 -8.13
N ILE A 699 -33.21 5.81 -7.34
CA ILE A 699 -34.55 6.08 -7.81
C ILE A 699 -35.00 7.49 -7.46
N ASN A 700 -34.08 8.44 -7.32
CA ASN A 700 -34.44 9.79 -6.93
C ASN A 700 -35.45 10.41 -7.93
N LYS A 701 -36.45 11.15 -7.43
CA LYS A 701 -37.48 11.80 -8.27
C LYS A 701 -36.92 12.84 -9.25
N ASP A 702 -35.74 13.37 -8.97
CA ASP A 702 -35.08 14.39 -9.79
C ASP A 702 -34.31 13.78 -10.98
N LEU A 703 -34.30 12.45 -11.11
CA LEU A 703 -33.70 11.75 -12.25
C LEU A 703 -34.46 12.06 -13.55
N SER A 704 -33.73 12.56 -14.54
CA SER A 704 -34.27 12.94 -15.85
C SER A 704 -35.00 11.77 -16.53
N GLY A 705 -36.14 12.05 -17.16
CA GLY A 705 -36.92 11.04 -17.89
C GLY A 705 -37.71 10.05 -17.01
N THR A 706 -37.61 10.10 -15.69
CA THR A 706 -38.26 9.13 -14.78
C THR A 706 -39.56 9.64 -14.13
N SER A 707 -40.13 10.75 -14.62
CA SER A 707 -41.35 11.35 -14.07
C SER A 707 -42.64 10.58 -14.39
N THR A 708 -42.55 9.52 -15.19
CA THR A 708 -43.66 8.62 -15.54
C THR A 708 -43.27 7.18 -15.19
N ILE A 709 -44.27 6.30 -14.97
CA ILE A 709 -44.03 4.88 -14.67
C ILE A 709 -43.18 4.24 -15.78
N ASN A 710 -43.53 4.47 -17.05
CA ASN A 710 -42.79 3.94 -18.18
C ASN A 710 -41.35 4.48 -18.24
N GLY A 711 -41.17 5.77 -17.97
CA GLY A 711 -39.85 6.39 -17.90
C GLY A 711 -38.96 5.77 -16.82
N LEU A 712 -39.52 5.53 -15.63
CA LEU A 712 -38.82 4.82 -14.55
C LEU A 712 -38.50 3.36 -14.94
N ILE A 713 -39.43 2.65 -15.58
CA ILE A 713 -39.19 1.28 -16.06
C ILE A 713 -38.02 1.26 -17.06
N HIS A 714 -38.01 2.15 -18.06
CA HIS A 714 -36.89 2.25 -19.01
C HIS A 714 -35.55 2.51 -18.30
N TYR A 715 -35.53 3.46 -17.36
CA TYR A 715 -34.32 3.77 -16.60
C TYR A 715 -33.77 2.55 -15.85
N ILE A 716 -34.61 1.77 -15.19
CA ILE A 716 -34.19 0.57 -14.45
C ILE A 716 -33.68 -0.52 -15.42
N PHE A 717 -34.37 -0.71 -16.54
CA PHE A 717 -33.94 -1.65 -17.59
C PHE A 717 -32.56 -1.28 -18.15
N ASN A 718 -32.34 -0.01 -18.48
CA ASN A 718 -31.06 0.49 -18.97
C ASN A 718 -29.95 0.35 -17.92
N SER A 719 -30.25 0.62 -16.65
CA SER A 719 -29.26 0.51 -15.55
C SER A 719 -28.78 -0.92 -15.28
N ILE A 720 -29.62 -1.94 -15.53
CA ILE A 720 -29.33 -3.32 -15.10
C ILE A 720 -28.97 -4.23 -16.27
N ILE A 721 -29.66 -4.09 -17.41
CA ILE A 721 -29.48 -4.96 -18.59
C ILE A 721 -29.16 -4.20 -19.89
N ALA A 722 -28.92 -2.89 -19.79
CA ALA A 722 -28.39 -2.06 -20.88
C ALA A 722 -29.21 -2.06 -22.18
N ARG A 723 -30.54 -2.18 -22.06
CA ARG A 723 -31.51 -1.99 -23.16
C ARG A 723 -32.78 -1.33 -22.65
N ASP A 724 -33.58 -0.80 -23.56
CA ASP A 724 -34.93 -0.35 -23.24
C ASP A 724 -35.88 -1.52 -22.95
N ALA A 725 -36.92 -1.24 -22.14
CA ALA A 725 -38.04 -2.15 -21.99
C ALA A 725 -38.84 -2.21 -23.30
N THR A 726 -39.26 -3.41 -23.68
CA THR A 726 -40.16 -3.64 -24.83
C THR A 726 -41.57 -3.11 -24.54
N ASP A 727 -42.36 -2.89 -25.59
CA ASP A 727 -43.76 -2.45 -25.45
C ASP A 727 -44.59 -3.44 -24.61
N GLU A 728 -44.36 -4.74 -24.76
CA GLU A 728 -45.00 -5.77 -23.94
C GLU A 728 -44.58 -5.69 -22.47
N GLU A 729 -43.29 -5.47 -22.19
CA GLU A 729 -42.77 -5.32 -20.82
C GLU A 729 -43.33 -4.05 -20.15
N LEU A 730 -43.36 -2.92 -20.86
CA LEU A 730 -43.95 -1.67 -20.37
C LEU A 730 -45.43 -1.85 -20.05
N LYS A 731 -46.17 -2.48 -20.96
CA LYS A 731 -47.59 -2.75 -20.75
C LYS A 731 -47.81 -3.66 -19.55
N LEU A 732 -47.05 -4.75 -19.43
CA LEU A 732 -47.17 -5.71 -18.34
C LEU A 732 -46.85 -5.06 -16.98
N LEU A 733 -45.67 -4.46 -16.86
CA LEU A 733 -45.15 -3.91 -15.61
C LEU A 733 -45.90 -2.65 -15.20
N GLY A 734 -46.20 -1.77 -16.16
CA GLY A 734 -46.98 -0.55 -15.93
C GLY A 734 -48.43 -0.85 -15.50
N THR A 735 -49.09 -1.83 -16.14
CA THR A 735 -50.44 -2.26 -15.73
C THR A 735 -50.42 -2.87 -14.34
N TYR A 736 -49.43 -3.72 -14.03
CA TYR A 736 -49.33 -4.32 -12.71
C TYR A 736 -49.15 -3.25 -11.61
N ALA A 737 -48.25 -2.30 -11.83
CA ALA A 737 -48.01 -1.20 -10.89
C ALA A 737 -49.23 -0.28 -10.71
N ALA A 738 -49.94 0.06 -11.79
CA ALA A 738 -51.05 1.01 -11.74
C ALA A 738 -52.40 0.39 -11.32
N ILE A 739 -52.64 -0.90 -11.58
CA ILE A 739 -53.97 -1.52 -11.46
C ILE A 739 -53.96 -2.72 -10.50
N GLU A 740 -53.12 -3.71 -10.74
CA GLU A 740 -53.09 -4.96 -9.95
C GLU A 740 -52.59 -4.71 -8.52
N ALA A 741 -51.67 -3.76 -8.36
CA ALA A 741 -51.26 -3.22 -7.07
C ALA A 741 -52.27 -2.20 -6.51
N ARG A 742 -53.56 -2.25 -6.87
CA ARG A 742 -54.66 -1.40 -6.35
C ARG A 742 -54.43 0.12 -6.48
N SER A 743 -53.78 0.56 -7.56
CA SER A 743 -53.41 1.98 -7.78
C SER A 743 -52.55 2.57 -6.66
N THR A 744 -51.72 1.74 -6.03
CA THR A 744 -50.85 2.20 -4.93
C THR A 744 -49.60 2.93 -5.44
N TYR A 745 -49.25 2.78 -6.73
CA TYR A 745 -47.98 3.27 -7.29
C TYR A 745 -48.15 4.08 -8.59
N ASP A 746 -49.14 4.96 -8.66
CA ASP A 746 -49.44 5.75 -9.87
C ASP A 746 -48.79 7.14 -9.89
N ASN A 747 -48.20 7.59 -8.77
CA ASN A 747 -47.60 8.90 -8.65
C ASN A 747 -46.07 8.84 -8.49
N MET A 748 -45.36 9.00 -9.61
CA MET A 748 -43.89 9.01 -9.64
C MET A 748 -43.22 10.24 -9.00
N SER A 749 -43.98 11.14 -8.37
CA SER A 749 -43.43 12.17 -7.47
C SER A 749 -43.26 11.68 -6.03
N LEU A 750 -43.77 10.50 -5.68
CA LEU A 750 -43.70 9.93 -4.34
C LEU A 750 -42.62 8.84 -4.27
N ASP A 751 -41.72 8.93 -3.30
CA ASP A 751 -40.61 7.96 -3.15
C ASP A 751 -41.12 6.54 -2.92
N ASN A 752 -42.23 6.37 -2.19
CA ASN A 752 -42.85 5.06 -1.95
C ASN A 752 -43.37 4.39 -3.24
N ASP A 753 -43.94 5.18 -4.15
CA ASP A 753 -44.47 4.67 -5.41
C ASP A 753 -43.32 4.24 -6.32
N ARG A 754 -42.26 5.05 -6.39
CA ARG A 754 -41.04 4.75 -7.13
C ARG A 754 -40.36 3.48 -6.59
N LEU A 755 -40.27 3.34 -5.26
CA LEU A 755 -39.76 2.14 -4.59
C LEU A 755 -40.60 0.91 -4.95
N GLY A 756 -41.93 1.01 -4.89
CA GLY A 756 -42.86 -0.06 -5.24
C GLY A 756 -42.71 -0.54 -6.69
N VAL A 757 -42.70 0.40 -7.65
CA VAL A 757 -42.44 0.10 -9.07
C VAL A 757 -41.08 -0.57 -9.23
N THR A 758 -40.03 -0.02 -8.59
CA THR A 758 -38.66 -0.53 -8.72
C THR A 758 -38.54 -1.96 -8.26
N LEU A 759 -39.13 -2.32 -7.11
CA LEU A 759 -39.11 -3.69 -6.61
C LEU A 759 -39.82 -4.68 -7.56
N VAL A 760 -40.93 -4.28 -8.19
CA VAL A 760 -41.62 -5.11 -9.19
C VAL A 760 -40.75 -5.32 -10.43
N VAL A 761 -40.11 -4.25 -10.92
CA VAL A 761 -39.26 -4.30 -12.10
C VAL A 761 -37.99 -5.12 -11.83
N MET A 762 -37.32 -4.91 -10.69
CA MET A 762 -36.13 -5.69 -10.30
C MET A 762 -36.44 -7.17 -10.11
N GLU A 763 -37.61 -7.49 -9.56
CA GLU A 763 -38.10 -8.85 -9.46
C GLU A 763 -38.28 -9.48 -10.86
N TYR A 764 -38.82 -8.74 -11.84
CA TYR A 764 -38.89 -9.19 -13.23
C TYR A 764 -37.50 -9.38 -13.86
N LEU A 765 -36.62 -8.36 -13.76
CA LEU A 765 -35.27 -8.38 -14.32
C LEU A 765 -34.41 -9.51 -13.74
N SER A 766 -34.61 -9.87 -12.47
CA SER A 766 -33.92 -11.00 -11.85
C SER A 766 -34.18 -12.33 -12.57
N ARG A 767 -35.22 -12.45 -13.39
CA ARG A 767 -35.58 -13.65 -14.16
C ARG A 767 -35.11 -13.61 -15.62
N LEU A 768 -34.60 -12.49 -16.09
CA LEU A 768 -34.15 -12.34 -17.47
C LEU A 768 -32.76 -12.94 -17.69
N SER A 769 -32.57 -13.54 -18.85
CA SER A 769 -31.29 -14.16 -19.24
C SER A 769 -30.14 -13.14 -19.32
N GLU A 770 -30.46 -11.90 -19.68
CA GLU A 770 -29.56 -10.77 -19.87
C GLU A 770 -28.83 -10.38 -18.57
N THR A 771 -29.47 -10.62 -17.43
CA THR A 771 -28.88 -10.42 -16.10
C THR A 771 -27.68 -11.36 -15.86
N TYR A 772 -27.70 -12.54 -16.49
CA TYR A 772 -26.74 -13.63 -16.25
C TYR A 772 -25.87 -13.99 -17.46
N THR A 773 -26.10 -13.40 -18.62
CA THR A 773 -25.39 -13.76 -19.86
C THR A 773 -24.91 -12.51 -20.59
N PHE A 774 -23.70 -12.60 -21.14
CA PHE A 774 -23.29 -11.73 -22.22
C PHE A 774 -23.84 -12.30 -23.52
N LYS A 775 -24.54 -11.46 -24.29
CA LYS A 775 -25.01 -11.79 -25.62
C LYS A 775 -23.99 -11.38 -26.68
N LYS A 776 -24.08 -12.02 -27.84
CA LYS A 776 -23.50 -11.51 -29.08
C LYS A 776 -24.25 -10.24 -29.49
N ILE A 777 -23.53 -9.27 -30.04
CA ILE A 777 -24.11 -8.01 -30.51
C ILE A 777 -24.15 -8.08 -32.04
N GLU A 778 -25.34 -7.99 -32.61
CA GLU A 778 -25.53 -7.97 -34.06
C GLU A 778 -25.23 -6.55 -34.58
N GLU A 779 -24.38 -6.47 -35.61
CA GLU A 779 -24.02 -5.22 -36.29
C GLU A 779 -25.17 -4.64 -37.12
#